data_AF-A0A956P8L2-F1
#
_entry.id   AF-A0A956P8L2-F1
#
_cell.length_a   1.000
_cell.length_b   1.000
_cell.length_c   1.000
_cell.angle_alpha   90.00
_cell.angle_beta   90.00
_cell.angle_gamma   90.00
#
_symmetry.space_group_name_H-M   'P 1'
#
loop_
_entity.id
_entity.type
_entity.pdbx_description
1 polymer ?
#
loop_
_entity_poly.entity_id
_entity_poly.type
_entity_poly.pdbx_seq_one_letter_code
_entity_poly.pdbx_strand_id
1 'polypeptide(L)'
;MINRSSRDRGDLLNASPERSARFAALAALFLLGGLAGCRPEFASIDGGAFIMGSPTDELGRDDDEAQRPVSLSHDFDLGATEVTQDRFYSVMGYNPSYQAFGGDLPVEQVSWYDALAFANKRSEGEGLAPCYGISDILCADETLGDAADACKAHGGILSASVALNGAASVYECEGYRLPTEAEWEFAARAGSTTAFPNGPITHTGCSPADPAASAIAWYCANVGLPFARAVAGRNANAWGLYDTAGNVAEWVWDWYEHDPAGAAVDPEGPAGGHFRVARGGAAWFHGAARLRSAERAAFAPDYRNRHLGFRVARTTGAAAVPPLIPALPPEPVSASPEITARAKDLPFPFSRPDVGTPLTPAEVSAFTAKITGFWKDVHSFDWLLWHSHGMDAADPRGLEDYKLFWQDTQASKSGDVVTFTHTGGADNLALRTAKLMTDAGAGYLLTGDASMGRLVEQYAKGMVALFHGMQWDVEDPESYLMARAIFTLDHAYAEQGRDSYVDYGPVKALRFDWNAQTIPNPTNPYWGDIWVRNMRSKDDVPHLFRAIPMLERVAAEGADANIRDAAAEAVHYLRLFARDIVDTGWYIRTKDLRGNALVPLNDAGAVNDLASFVEYTGLVSDAECAPRLASALIAYGDPLDVDCGTAFGSLYELVASFGHYFNYAIIRYFHVAALTNALEAGRDDVAETLMEGLAERADYIMSGNAIHTDDPSFWPDAAAFLSIAATAGLPLTSEEQRLVVDRYSAAVDHYAAWPNWDPWDPAFPQGSFEYKPSSNGALGTAVRLDELSYLMEYCNTPLR
;
A
#
# COMPACT_ATOMS: atom_id res chain seq x y z
N MET A 1 -29.54 37.51 37.80
CA MET A 1 -30.29 38.63 38.41
C MET A 1 -30.73 39.57 37.29
N ILE A 2 -32.04 39.87 37.21
CA ILE A 2 -32.71 40.95 36.43
C ILE A 2 -32.69 40.76 34.89
N ASN A 3 -33.72 40.43 34.08
CA ASN A 3 -35.21 40.46 34.06
C ASN A 3 -35.79 41.55 33.12
N ARG A 4 -36.66 41.10 32.18
CA ARG A 4 -37.74 41.82 31.40
C ARG A 4 -37.34 42.69 30.18
N SER A 5 -38.09 42.78 29.08
CA SER A 5 -39.41 42.26 28.64
C SER A 5 -39.65 42.49 27.14
N SER A 6 -40.61 41.75 26.58
CA SER A 6 -41.22 41.78 25.23
C SER A 6 -42.13 42.99 24.88
N ARG A 7 -42.42 43.13 23.56
CA ARG A 7 -43.45 43.93 22.80
C ARG A 7 -42.82 45.11 22.01
N ASP A 8 -43.13 45.43 20.75
CA ASP A 8 -44.35 45.30 19.93
C ASP A 8 -44.05 45.25 18.40
N ARG A 9 -45.04 44.82 17.62
CA ARG A 9 -45.10 44.81 16.13
C ARG A 9 -45.40 46.20 15.55
N GLY A 10 -44.99 46.44 14.30
CA GLY A 10 -45.77 47.21 13.32
C GLY A 10 -45.09 48.39 12.62
N ASP A 11 -45.08 48.31 11.28
CA ASP A 11 -45.08 49.40 10.27
C ASP A 11 -43.85 50.29 10.06
N LEU A 12 -43.15 50.04 8.94
CA LEU A 12 -42.55 51.10 8.10
C LEU A 12 -42.61 50.71 6.61
N LEU A 13 -43.78 50.88 5.99
CA LEU A 13 -43.91 51.17 4.56
C LEU A 13 -43.85 52.68 4.39
N ASN A 14 -42.75 53.20 3.83
CA ASN A 14 -42.70 54.36 2.90
C ASN A 14 -41.27 54.87 2.71
N ALA A 15 -40.70 54.68 1.51
CA ALA A 15 -39.56 55.46 1.02
C ALA A 15 -39.54 55.54 -0.53
N SER A 16 -39.97 56.71 -1.02
CA SER A 16 -39.51 57.57 -2.14
C SER A 16 -39.16 57.05 -3.56
N PRO A 17 -39.35 57.90 -4.60
CA PRO A 17 -39.46 57.51 -6.02
C PRO A 17 -38.13 57.59 -6.81
N GLU A 18 -36.98 57.36 -6.19
CA GLU A 18 -35.67 57.34 -6.90
C GLU A 18 -35.16 55.93 -7.22
N ARG A 19 -35.91 54.88 -6.85
CA ARG A 19 -35.58 53.49 -7.24
C ARG A 19 -36.12 53.08 -8.61
N SER A 20 -37.03 53.86 -9.20
CA SER A 20 -37.73 53.48 -10.44
C SER A 20 -36.94 53.69 -11.73
N ALA A 21 -35.78 54.36 -11.70
CA ALA A 21 -34.90 54.50 -12.87
C ALA A 21 -33.87 53.37 -13.01
N ARG A 22 -33.63 52.57 -11.95
CA ARG A 22 -32.77 51.38 -12.00
C ARG A 22 -33.51 50.10 -12.37
N PHE A 23 -34.84 50.12 -12.36
CA PHE A 23 -35.69 48.99 -12.77
C PHE A 23 -35.99 48.93 -14.28
N ALA A 24 -35.82 50.03 -15.02
CA ALA A 24 -36.05 50.05 -16.47
C ALA A 24 -34.82 49.61 -17.30
N ALA A 25 -33.61 49.67 -16.75
CA ALA A 25 -32.39 49.15 -17.40
C ALA A 25 -32.22 47.63 -17.21
N LEU A 26 -32.86 47.04 -16.19
CA LEU A 26 -32.88 45.59 -15.98
C LEU A 26 -33.92 44.87 -16.87
N ALA A 27 -35.01 45.55 -17.23
CA ALA A 27 -36.05 44.98 -18.11
C ALA A 27 -35.66 44.96 -19.60
N ALA A 28 -34.64 45.72 -20.02
CA ALA A 28 -34.11 45.67 -21.39
C ALA A 28 -33.01 44.61 -21.58
N LEU A 29 -32.45 44.05 -20.51
CA LEU A 29 -31.59 42.86 -20.60
C LEU A 29 -32.41 41.55 -20.68
N PHE A 30 -33.68 41.58 -20.29
CA PHE A 30 -34.59 40.43 -20.38
C PHE A 30 -35.13 40.16 -21.80
N LEU A 31 -34.85 41.01 -22.78
CA LEU A 31 -35.22 40.80 -24.19
C LEU A 31 -34.05 40.43 -25.11
N LEU A 32 -32.87 40.17 -24.53
CA LEU A 32 -31.75 39.47 -25.20
C LEU A 32 -31.44 38.10 -24.55
N GLY A 33 -32.21 37.67 -23.54
CA GLY A 33 -32.16 36.34 -22.92
C GLY A 33 -32.78 35.22 -23.76
N GLY A 34 -32.83 35.39 -25.07
CA GLY A 34 -33.43 34.47 -26.04
C GLY A 34 -32.39 33.61 -26.76
N LEU A 35 -31.29 33.24 -26.10
CA LEU A 35 -30.35 32.18 -26.54
C LEU A 35 -29.65 31.55 -25.31
N ALA A 36 -30.39 31.24 -24.24
CA ALA A 36 -29.97 30.14 -23.34
C ALA A 36 -30.16 28.85 -24.15
N GLY A 37 -29.19 28.59 -25.03
CA GLY A 37 -29.24 27.53 -26.02
C GLY A 37 -29.30 26.17 -25.33
N CYS A 38 -30.35 25.43 -25.64
CA CYS A 38 -30.43 23.97 -25.74
C CYS A 38 -29.09 23.24 -25.45
N ARG A 39 -28.70 23.08 -24.18
CA ARG A 39 -27.67 22.10 -23.82
C ARG A 39 -28.39 20.76 -23.65
N PRO A 40 -27.97 19.70 -24.35
CA PRO A 40 -28.53 18.38 -24.14
C PRO A 40 -28.12 17.88 -22.74
N GLU A 41 -29.05 17.23 -22.04
CA GLU A 41 -28.78 16.62 -20.73
C GLU A 41 -27.74 15.50 -20.82
N PHE A 42 -27.68 14.82 -21.97
CA PHE A 42 -26.79 13.72 -22.28
C PHE A 42 -25.98 14.02 -23.55
N ALA A 43 -24.74 13.52 -23.58
CA ALA A 43 -23.97 13.37 -24.81
C ALA A 43 -24.12 11.92 -25.29
N SER A 44 -24.52 11.75 -26.55
CA SER A 44 -24.55 10.43 -27.19
C SER A 44 -23.15 10.08 -27.68
N ILE A 45 -22.66 8.92 -27.27
CA ILE A 45 -21.31 8.45 -27.52
C ILE A 45 -21.40 7.15 -28.32
N ASP A 46 -20.84 7.20 -29.53
CA ASP A 46 -20.72 6.02 -30.39
C ASP A 46 -19.65 5.09 -29.81
N GLY A 47 -19.97 3.80 -29.67
CA GLY A 47 -19.04 2.77 -29.21
C GLY A 47 -17.81 2.67 -30.12
N GLY A 48 -16.67 2.26 -29.55
CA GLY A 48 -15.41 2.25 -30.28
C GLY A 48 -14.27 1.59 -29.52
N ALA A 49 -13.10 1.55 -30.16
CA ALA A 49 -11.88 1.06 -29.55
C ALA A 49 -10.96 2.21 -29.16
N PHE A 50 -10.30 2.09 -28.01
CA PHE A 50 -9.29 3.04 -27.54
C PHE A 50 -8.23 2.34 -26.69
N ILE A 51 -7.15 3.08 -26.39
CA ILE A 51 -6.18 2.66 -25.38
C ILE A 51 -6.57 3.34 -24.08
N MET A 52 -6.96 2.54 -23.10
CA MET A 52 -7.22 2.95 -21.72
C MET A 52 -5.89 2.99 -20.96
N GLY A 53 -5.74 3.92 -20.02
CA GLY A 53 -4.50 4.14 -19.27
C GLY A 53 -3.57 5.19 -19.91
N SER A 54 -2.44 5.46 -19.28
CA SER A 54 -1.49 6.52 -19.67
C SER A 54 -0.16 5.95 -20.17
N PRO A 55 0.47 6.58 -21.19
CA PRO A 55 1.83 6.22 -21.60
C PRO A 55 2.83 6.34 -20.45
N THR A 56 3.86 5.51 -20.44
CA THR A 56 4.88 5.47 -19.37
C THR A 56 5.60 6.81 -19.14
N ASP A 57 5.64 7.69 -20.15
CA ASP A 57 6.27 9.01 -20.10
C ASP A 57 5.28 10.17 -19.88
N GLU A 58 3.99 9.88 -19.64
CA GLU A 58 3.00 10.91 -19.32
C GLU A 58 3.29 11.54 -17.94
N LEU A 59 3.50 12.86 -17.94
CA LEU A 59 3.86 13.59 -16.72
C LEU A 59 2.73 13.50 -15.67
N GLY A 60 3.07 13.00 -14.48
CA GLY A 60 2.13 12.85 -13.37
C GLY A 60 1.30 11.56 -13.39
N ARG A 61 1.67 10.58 -14.23
CA ARG A 61 1.16 9.20 -14.25
C ARG A 61 1.40 8.48 -12.92
N ASP A 62 0.40 7.72 -12.46
CA ASP A 62 0.50 6.76 -11.38
C ASP A 62 0.73 5.32 -11.92
N ASP A 63 1.12 4.37 -11.06
CA ASP A 63 1.51 3.02 -11.46
C ASP A 63 0.31 2.11 -11.85
N ASP A 64 -0.91 2.51 -11.51
CA ASP A 64 -2.16 1.79 -11.75
C ASP A 64 -2.87 2.16 -13.07
N GLU A 65 -2.13 2.83 -13.96
CA GLU A 65 -2.64 3.39 -15.22
C GLU A 65 -2.01 2.71 -16.45
N ALA A 66 -1.63 1.44 -16.33
CA ALA A 66 -1.02 0.66 -17.41
C ALA A 66 -1.90 0.68 -18.68
N GLN A 67 -1.26 0.87 -19.85
CA GLN A 67 -2.00 0.96 -21.10
C GLN A 67 -2.57 -0.38 -21.53
N ARG A 68 -3.89 -0.43 -21.76
CA ARG A 68 -4.57 -1.62 -22.30
C ARG A 68 -5.51 -1.29 -23.45
N PRO A 69 -5.60 -2.15 -24.48
CA PRO A 69 -6.65 -2.05 -25.48
C PRO A 69 -8.04 -2.33 -24.89
N VAL A 70 -8.98 -1.41 -25.11
CA VAL A 70 -10.39 -1.59 -24.75
C VAL A 70 -11.27 -1.35 -25.97
N SER A 71 -12.30 -2.18 -26.13
CA SER A 71 -13.37 -1.99 -27.12
C SER A 71 -14.72 -1.95 -26.43
N LEU A 72 -15.48 -0.89 -26.66
CA LEU A 72 -16.87 -0.76 -26.24
C LEU A 72 -17.78 -1.18 -27.40
N SER A 73 -18.59 -2.22 -27.20
CA SER A 73 -19.42 -2.81 -28.26
C SER A 73 -20.82 -2.21 -28.37
N HIS A 74 -21.10 -1.16 -27.61
CA HIS A 74 -22.40 -0.50 -27.53
C HIS A 74 -22.25 1.01 -27.58
N ASP A 75 -23.30 1.65 -28.09
CA ASP A 75 -23.49 3.09 -27.97
C ASP A 75 -24.13 3.38 -26.61
N PHE A 76 -23.78 4.52 -26.03
CA PHE A 76 -24.34 4.94 -24.75
C PHE A 76 -24.51 6.45 -24.68
N ASP A 77 -25.53 6.87 -23.94
CA ASP A 77 -25.70 8.25 -23.51
C ASP A 77 -24.99 8.42 -22.17
N LEU A 78 -24.15 9.45 -22.05
CA LEU A 78 -23.50 9.83 -20.79
C LEU A 78 -23.95 11.24 -20.39
N GLY A 79 -24.22 11.45 -19.10
CA GLY A 79 -24.58 12.77 -18.58
C GLY A 79 -23.59 13.84 -19.05
N ALA A 80 -24.10 14.88 -19.72
CA ALA A 80 -23.28 15.96 -20.28
C ALA A 80 -22.51 16.73 -19.18
N THR A 81 -23.01 16.66 -17.96
CA THR A 81 -22.46 17.21 -16.73
C THR A 81 -22.60 16.18 -15.61
N GLU A 82 -21.98 16.42 -14.46
CA GLU A 82 -22.33 15.72 -13.23
C GLU A 82 -23.81 15.92 -12.89
N VAL A 83 -24.37 15.01 -12.07
CA VAL A 83 -25.72 15.18 -11.53
C VAL A 83 -25.73 16.41 -10.63
N THR A 84 -26.60 17.37 -10.92
CA THR A 84 -26.71 18.59 -10.12
C THR A 84 -27.51 18.38 -8.84
N GLN A 85 -27.32 19.24 -7.85
CA GLN A 85 -28.07 19.24 -6.60
C GLN A 85 -29.58 19.32 -6.83
N ASP A 86 -30.05 20.17 -7.76
CA ASP A 86 -31.48 20.27 -8.09
C ASP A 86 -32.01 18.98 -8.74
N ARG A 87 -31.23 18.34 -9.61
CA ARG A 87 -31.61 17.06 -10.23
C ARG A 87 -31.68 15.96 -9.19
N PHE A 88 -30.65 15.83 -8.35
CA PHE A 88 -30.62 14.87 -7.26
C PHE A 88 -31.82 15.07 -6.33
N TYR A 89 -32.08 16.31 -5.91
CA TYR A 89 -33.22 16.64 -5.07
C TYR A 89 -34.56 16.31 -5.75
N SER A 90 -34.71 16.54 -7.06
CA SER A 90 -35.96 16.23 -7.77
C SER A 90 -36.29 14.72 -7.81
N VAL A 91 -35.26 13.87 -7.81
CA VAL A 91 -35.40 12.40 -7.90
C VAL A 91 -35.44 11.76 -6.51
N MET A 92 -34.51 12.14 -5.64
CA MET A 92 -34.32 11.54 -4.32
C MET A 92 -35.11 12.26 -3.23
N GLY A 93 -35.42 13.54 -3.44
CA GLY A 93 -36.21 14.38 -2.55
C GLY A 93 -35.47 14.94 -1.33
N TYR A 94 -34.14 14.76 -1.26
CA TYR A 94 -33.24 15.37 -0.27
C TYR A 94 -31.95 15.83 -0.98
N ASN A 95 -31.13 16.63 -0.29
CA ASN A 95 -29.85 17.11 -0.80
C ASN A 95 -28.76 16.86 0.27
N PRO A 96 -27.85 15.89 0.06
CA PRO A 96 -26.80 15.54 1.02
C PRO A 96 -25.57 16.47 0.96
N SER A 97 -25.51 17.36 -0.03
CA SER A 97 -24.33 18.18 -0.31
C SER A 97 -23.94 19.09 0.84
N TYR A 98 -22.63 19.24 1.06
CA TYR A 98 -22.01 20.08 2.10
C TYR A 98 -22.48 21.53 1.98
N GLN A 99 -22.56 22.01 0.73
CA GLN A 99 -23.21 23.28 0.41
C GLN A 99 -24.49 23.02 -0.38
N ALA A 100 -25.57 22.71 0.35
CA ALA A 100 -26.90 22.48 -0.20
C ALA A 100 -27.58 23.78 -0.71
N PHE A 101 -26.91 24.53 -1.56
CA PHE A 101 -27.44 25.75 -2.18
C PHE A 101 -28.45 25.46 -3.30
N GLY A 102 -28.48 24.22 -3.81
CA GLY A 102 -29.29 23.85 -4.97
C GLY A 102 -28.71 24.38 -6.28
N GLY A 103 -29.55 24.43 -7.30
CA GLY A 103 -29.20 24.88 -8.64
C GLY A 103 -28.29 23.91 -9.39
N ASP A 104 -27.44 24.50 -10.23
CA ASP A 104 -26.54 23.80 -11.13
C ASP A 104 -25.20 23.37 -10.49
N LEU A 105 -25.07 23.40 -9.16
CA LEU A 105 -23.90 22.80 -8.49
C LEU A 105 -23.97 21.27 -8.59
N PRO A 106 -22.85 20.55 -8.74
CA PRO A 106 -22.87 19.09 -8.67
C PRO A 106 -23.31 18.63 -7.27
N VAL A 107 -24.05 17.52 -7.23
CA VAL A 107 -24.32 16.83 -5.97
C VAL A 107 -23.05 16.12 -5.50
N GLU A 108 -22.73 16.33 -4.23
CA GLU A 108 -21.62 15.71 -3.51
C GLU A 108 -22.08 15.17 -2.15
N GLN A 109 -21.18 14.51 -1.41
CA GLN A 109 -21.49 13.75 -0.19
C GLN A 109 -22.46 12.58 -0.40
N VAL A 110 -22.37 11.97 -1.58
CA VAL A 110 -23.12 10.77 -1.96
C VAL A 110 -22.20 9.56 -1.94
N SER A 111 -22.68 8.47 -1.34
CA SER A 111 -22.04 7.15 -1.43
C SER A 111 -22.24 6.56 -2.83
N TRP A 112 -21.49 5.50 -3.14
CA TRP A 112 -21.72 4.73 -4.36
C TRP A 112 -23.14 4.17 -4.40
N TYR A 113 -23.67 3.71 -3.26
CA TYR A 113 -25.04 3.20 -3.13
C TYR A 113 -26.11 4.26 -3.41
N ASP A 114 -25.92 5.51 -2.98
CA ASP A 114 -26.87 6.60 -3.28
C ASP A 114 -26.93 6.88 -4.78
N ALA A 115 -25.79 6.81 -5.46
CA ALA A 115 -25.70 7.03 -6.89
C ALA A 115 -26.45 5.93 -7.68
N LEU A 116 -26.34 4.67 -7.24
CA LEU A 116 -27.13 3.56 -7.80
C LEU A 116 -28.64 3.75 -7.57
N ALA A 117 -29.02 4.14 -6.35
CA ALA A 117 -30.41 4.38 -6.00
C ALA A 117 -31.00 5.54 -6.82
N PHE A 118 -30.22 6.61 -7.05
CA PHE A 118 -30.59 7.69 -7.96
C PHE A 118 -30.82 7.18 -9.38
N ALA A 119 -29.91 6.36 -9.92
CA ALA A 119 -30.02 5.82 -11.27
C ALA A 119 -31.28 4.93 -11.43
N ASN A 120 -31.57 4.08 -10.45
CA ASN A 120 -32.79 3.29 -10.41
C ASN A 120 -34.05 4.17 -10.40
N LYS A 121 -34.14 5.15 -9.49
CA LYS A 121 -35.29 6.05 -9.43
C LYS A 121 -35.49 6.88 -10.69
N ARG A 122 -34.39 7.33 -11.29
CA ARG A 122 -34.42 8.05 -12.57
C ARG A 122 -35.02 7.15 -13.66
N SER A 123 -34.63 5.88 -13.69
CA SER A 123 -35.16 4.88 -14.63
C SER A 123 -36.66 4.67 -14.44
N GLU A 124 -37.09 4.44 -13.21
CA GLU A 124 -38.51 4.24 -12.87
C GLU A 124 -39.38 5.45 -13.22
N GLY A 125 -38.86 6.66 -12.97
CA GLY A 125 -39.53 7.92 -13.30
C GLY A 125 -39.76 8.11 -14.81
N GLU A 126 -39.00 7.42 -15.64
CA GLU A 126 -39.15 7.41 -17.11
C GLU A 126 -39.77 6.11 -17.65
N GLY A 127 -40.22 5.21 -16.77
CA GLY A 127 -40.83 3.94 -17.15
C GLY A 127 -39.83 2.91 -17.69
N LEU A 128 -38.54 3.05 -17.37
CA LEU A 128 -37.48 2.10 -17.68
C LEU A 128 -37.27 1.12 -16.53
N ALA A 129 -36.79 -0.08 -16.83
CA ALA A 129 -36.40 -1.05 -15.81
C ALA A 129 -35.16 -0.54 -15.04
N PRO A 130 -35.14 -0.61 -13.69
CA PRO A 130 -33.95 -0.27 -12.92
C PRO A 130 -32.81 -1.26 -13.19
N CYS A 131 -31.58 -0.76 -13.29
CA CYS A 131 -30.39 -1.58 -13.57
C CYS A 131 -29.97 -2.44 -12.37
N TYR A 132 -30.19 -1.94 -11.14
CA TYR A 132 -29.68 -2.57 -9.93
C TYR A 132 -30.80 -3.12 -9.05
N GLY A 133 -30.64 -4.34 -8.56
CA GLY A 133 -31.34 -4.85 -7.38
C GLY A 133 -30.57 -4.43 -6.14
N ILE A 134 -31.19 -3.63 -5.27
CA ILE A 134 -30.59 -3.14 -4.02
C ILE A 134 -31.39 -3.69 -2.84
N SER A 135 -30.75 -4.45 -1.96
CA SER A 135 -31.36 -5.05 -0.77
C SER A 135 -30.48 -4.88 0.47
N ASP A 136 -30.97 -5.33 1.63
CA ASP A 136 -30.23 -5.30 2.91
C ASP A 136 -29.69 -3.90 3.25
N ILE A 137 -30.52 -2.88 3.03
CA ILE A 137 -30.11 -1.48 3.09
C ILE A 137 -29.92 -1.05 4.55
N LEU A 138 -28.76 -0.49 4.84
CA LEU A 138 -28.44 0.23 6.07
C LEU A 138 -28.30 1.72 5.74
N CYS A 139 -28.98 2.60 6.47
CA CYS A 139 -28.88 4.04 6.28
C CYS A 139 -27.64 4.63 6.97
N ALA A 140 -27.24 5.85 6.61
CA ALA A 140 -26.04 6.52 7.14
C ALA A 140 -26.05 6.78 8.65
N ASP A 141 -27.22 6.76 9.29
CA ASP A 141 -27.37 6.78 10.75
C ASP A 141 -27.57 5.39 11.39
N GLU A 142 -27.25 4.34 10.63
CA GLU A 142 -27.37 2.92 11.00
C GLU A 142 -28.81 2.41 11.19
N THR A 143 -29.81 3.16 10.72
CA THR A 143 -31.20 2.68 10.67
C THR A 143 -31.36 1.64 9.55
N LEU A 144 -32.01 0.50 9.84
CA LEU A 144 -32.38 -0.48 8.82
C LEU A 144 -33.46 0.09 7.89
N GLY A 145 -33.25 -0.04 6.58
CA GLY A 145 -34.19 0.42 5.55
C GLY A 145 -34.73 -0.74 4.72
N ASP A 146 -36.05 -0.93 4.70
CA ASP A 146 -36.68 -1.95 3.83
C ASP A 146 -36.69 -1.56 2.33
N ALA A 147 -36.36 -0.30 2.01
CA ALA A 147 -36.24 0.25 0.66
C ALA A 147 -35.32 1.49 0.63
N ALA A 148 -34.73 1.83 -0.52
CA ALA A 148 -33.81 2.98 -0.66
C ALA A 148 -34.43 4.32 -0.19
N ASP A 149 -35.74 4.47 -0.34
CA ASP A 149 -36.51 5.64 0.11
C ASP A 149 -36.49 5.83 1.62
N ALA A 150 -36.28 4.77 2.38
CA ALA A 150 -36.21 4.83 3.84
C ALA A 150 -35.06 5.74 4.29
N CYS A 151 -33.93 5.76 3.57
CA CYS A 151 -32.74 6.47 4.01
C CYS A 151 -32.73 7.98 3.71
N LYS A 152 -33.78 8.49 3.05
CA LYS A 152 -33.93 9.91 2.73
C LYS A 152 -33.85 10.82 3.96
N ALA A 153 -34.43 10.38 5.08
CA ALA A 153 -34.42 11.13 6.34
C ALA A 153 -33.17 10.86 7.20
N HIS A 154 -32.29 9.97 6.74
CA HIS A 154 -31.21 9.35 7.51
C HIS A 154 -29.83 9.57 6.86
N GLY A 155 -29.70 10.58 6.01
CA GLY A 155 -28.41 10.97 5.41
C GLY A 155 -27.95 10.14 4.21
N GLY A 156 -28.78 9.23 3.68
CA GLY A 156 -28.45 8.35 2.55
C GLY A 156 -28.13 6.91 2.94
N ILE A 157 -27.72 6.09 1.98
CA ILE A 157 -27.43 4.66 2.15
C ILE A 157 -25.98 4.42 2.59
N LEU A 158 -25.76 3.83 3.77
CA LEU A 158 -24.43 3.44 4.25
C LEU A 158 -23.94 2.18 3.53
N SER A 159 -24.77 1.14 3.47
CA SER A 159 -24.44 -0.12 2.82
C SER A 159 -25.68 -0.81 2.25
N ALA A 160 -25.46 -1.66 1.25
CA ALA A 160 -26.50 -2.49 0.65
C ALA A 160 -25.89 -3.68 -0.09
N SER A 161 -26.65 -4.77 -0.17
CA SER A 161 -26.42 -5.83 -1.15
C SER A 161 -26.83 -5.33 -2.53
N VAL A 162 -25.95 -5.47 -3.53
CA VAL A 162 -26.20 -5.01 -4.90
C VAL A 162 -25.99 -6.14 -5.90
N ALA A 163 -26.97 -6.31 -6.79
CA ALA A 163 -26.90 -7.20 -7.94
C ALA A 163 -27.46 -6.51 -9.19
N LEU A 164 -27.12 -7.01 -10.39
CA LEU A 164 -27.79 -6.56 -11.61
C LEU A 164 -29.23 -7.10 -11.65
N ASN A 165 -30.17 -6.27 -12.07
CA ASN A 165 -31.58 -6.61 -12.11
C ASN A 165 -31.97 -7.15 -13.49
N GLY A 166 -31.89 -8.47 -13.66
CA GLY A 166 -32.32 -9.16 -14.87
C GLY A 166 -31.39 -8.97 -16.08
N ALA A 167 -30.21 -8.37 -15.90
CA ALA A 167 -29.16 -8.21 -16.90
C ALA A 167 -27.95 -9.11 -16.56
N ALA A 168 -27.28 -9.66 -17.58
CA ALA A 168 -26.08 -10.47 -17.36
C ALA A 168 -24.81 -9.61 -17.21
N SER A 169 -24.88 -8.37 -17.70
CA SER A 169 -23.82 -7.39 -17.76
C SER A 169 -24.39 -6.00 -17.47
N VAL A 170 -23.60 -5.12 -16.87
CA VAL A 170 -24.02 -3.73 -16.63
C VAL A 170 -24.33 -3.00 -17.96
N TYR A 171 -23.70 -3.42 -19.06
CA TYR A 171 -23.91 -2.87 -20.39
C TYR A 171 -25.27 -3.23 -20.99
N GLU A 172 -25.91 -4.31 -20.51
CA GLU A 172 -27.24 -4.76 -20.96
C GLU A 172 -28.39 -4.07 -20.23
N CYS A 173 -28.11 -3.23 -19.22
CA CYS A 173 -29.14 -2.51 -18.49
C CYS A 173 -29.93 -1.55 -19.39
N GLU A 174 -31.25 -1.67 -19.40
CA GLU A 174 -32.16 -0.78 -20.17
C GLU A 174 -32.29 0.63 -19.56
N GLY A 175 -32.20 0.71 -18.23
CA GLY A 175 -32.31 1.94 -17.44
C GLY A 175 -31.00 2.68 -17.27
N TYR A 176 -31.06 3.78 -16.52
CA TYR A 176 -29.89 4.52 -16.08
C TYR A 176 -29.04 3.70 -15.12
N ARG A 177 -27.73 3.94 -15.19
CA ARG A 177 -26.68 3.30 -14.39
C ARG A 177 -25.51 4.26 -14.18
N LEU A 178 -24.55 3.87 -13.35
CA LEU A 178 -23.22 4.49 -13.42
C LEU A 178 -22.51 4.04 -14.71
N PRO A 179 -21.66 4.89 -15.31
CA PRO A 179 -20.76 4.44 -16.37
C PRO A 179 -19.79 3.40 -15.80
N THR A 180 -19.30 2.51 -16.64
CA THR A 180 -18.09 1.74 -16.32
C THR A 180 -16.86 2.66 -16.35
N GLU A 181 -15.78 2.24 -15.72
CA GLU A 181 -14.51 2.97 -15.73
C GLU A 181 -14.02 3.19 -17.17
N ALA A 182 -14.16 2.15 -18.01
CA ALA A 182 -13.81 2.22 -19.42
C ALA A 182 -14.69 3.20 -20.22
N GLU A 183 -16.01 3.18 -20.02
CA GLU A 183 -16.91 4.16 -20.65
C GLU A 183 -16.57 5.59 -20.22
N TRP A 184 -16.28 5.78 -18.94
CA TRP A 184 -15.93 7.08 -18.40
C TRP A 184 -14.65 7.62 -19.04
N GLU A 185 -13.58 6.82 -19.10
CA GLU A 185 -12.31 7.26 -19.69
C GLU A 185 -12.42 7.47 -21.20
N PHE A 186 -13.10 6.57 -21.92
CA PHE A 186 -13.36 6.71 -23.35
C PHE A 186 -14.05 8.04 -23.64
N ALA A 187 -15.10 8.35 -22.87
CA ALA A 187 -15.87 9.57 -22.94
C ALA A 187 -15.05 10.82 -22.59
N ALA A 188 -14.27 10.77 -21.50
CA ALA A 188 -13.42 11.86 -21.05
C ALA A 188 -12.36 12.24 -22.11
N ARG A 189 -11.75 11.22 -22.74
CA ARG A 189 -10.75 11.39 -23.80
C ARG A 189 -11.32 11.97 -25.09
N ALA A 190 -12.56 11.62 -25.44
CA ALA A 190 -13.21 12.03 -26.69
C ALA A 190 -12.33 11.85 -27.94
N GLY A 191 -11.63 10.71 -28.02
CA GLY A 191 -10.68 10.36 -29.08
C GLY A 191 -9.25 10.88 -28.91
N SER A 192 -8.95 11.63 -27.85
CA SER A 192 -7.59 12.06 -27.52
C SER A 192 -6.76 10.95 -26.88
N THR A 193 -5.45 10.96 -27.16
CA THR A 193 -4.45 10.09 -26.53
C THR A 193 -3.54 10.84 -25.55
N THR A 194 -3.84 12.11 -25.25
CA THR A 194 -3.06 12.94 -24.32
C THR A 194 -3.68 12.95 -22.93
N ALA A 195 -2.92 13.45 -21.94
CA ALA A 195 -3.34 13.61 -20.56
C ALA A 195 -4.71 14.29 -20.37
N PHE A 196 -5.02 15.31 -21.18
CA PHE A 196 -6.33 15.95 -21.24
C PHE A 196 -6.93 15.84 -22.65
N PRO A 197 -8.27 15.91 -22.82
CA PRO A 197 -8.90 15.87 -24.14
C PRO A 197 -8.48 17.04 -25.06
N ASN A 198 -7.97 18.14 -24.50
CA ASN A 198 -7.54 19.32 -25.23
C ASN A 198 -6.01 19.49 -25.34
N GLY A 199 -5.21 18.54 -24.84
CA GLY A 199 -3.75 18.57 -24.99
C GLY A 199 -2.97 17.83 -23.89
N PRO A 200 -1.63 17.84 -24.00
CA PRO A 200 -0.76 17.26 -22.98
C PRO A 200 -0.74 18.11 -21.71
N ILE A 201 -0.41 17.47 -20.60
CA ILE A 201 -0.12 18.12 -19.33
C ILE A 201 1.29 18.71 -19.37
N THR A 202 1.45 19.90 -18.78
CA THR A 202 2.72 20.63 -18.69
C THR A 202 3.10 20.98 -17.26
N HIS A 203 2.12 21.03 -16.36
CA HIS A 203 2.30 21.24 -14.93
C HIS A 203 1.41 20.28 -14.14
N THR A 204 1.90 19.73 -13.04
CA THR A 204 1.19 18.71 -12.24
C THR A 204 0.43 19.30 -11.05
N GLY A 205 0.88 20.44 -10.53
CA GLY A 205 0.37 21.05 -9.30
C GLY A 205 -0.68 22.15 -9.51
N CYS A 206 -0.86 22.96 -8.46
CA CYS A 206 -1.77 24.12 -8.45
C CYS A 206 -1.10 25.42 -8.93
N SER A 207 0.22 25.50 -8.88
CA SER A 207 1.01 26.67 -9.23
C SER A 207 2.38 26.24 -9.76
N PRO A 208 2.77 26.61 -10.99
CA PRO A 208 1.95 27.34 -11.98
C PRO A 208 0.73 26.53 -12.43
N ALA A 209 -0.31 27.25 -12.87
CA ALA A 209 -1.52 26.63 -13.41
C ALA A 209 -1.22 25.96 -14.77
N ASP A 210 -1.68 24.73 -14.97
CA ASP A 210 -1.61 24.06 -16.26
C ASP A 210 -2.56 24.71 -17.29
N PRO A 211 -2.10 25.11 -18.48
CA PRO A 211 -2.93 25.76 -19.48
C PRO A 211 -4.06 24.88 -20.04
N ALA A 212 -3.80 23.58 -20.24
CA ALA A 212 -4.77 22.64 -20.79
C ALA A 212 -5.87 22.35 -19.76
N ALA A 213 -5.48 22.01 -18.53
CA ALA A 213 -6.43 21.81 -17.42
C ALA A 213 -7.26 23.07 -17.16
N SER A 214 -6.65 24.26 -17.14
CA SER A 214 -7.35 25.51 -16.83
C SER A 214 -8.43 25.90 -17.85
N ALA A 215 -8.37 25.36 -19.07
CA ALA A 215 -9.37 25.60 -20.11
C ALA A 215 -10.64 24.76 -19.94
N ILE A 216 -10.52 23.57 -19.34
CA ILE A 216 -11.62 22.59 -19.25
C ILE A 216 -12.06 22.28 -17.81
N ALA A 217 -11.25 22.61 -16.80
CA ALA A 217 -11.45 22.19 -15.42
C ALA A 217 -11.59 23.34 -14.42
N TRP A 218 -12.44 23.14 -13.42
CA TRP A 218 -12.31 23.81 -12.13
C TRP A 218 -11.39 22.97 -11.25
N TYR A 219 -10.24 23.52 -10.84
CA TYR A 219 -9.27 22.84 -9.98
C TYR A 219 -8.52 23.83 -9.10
N CYS A 220 -7.63 23.35 -8.22
CA CYS A 220 -7.07 24.15 -7.13
C CYS A 220 -6.44 25.47 -7.59
N ALA A 221 -5.92 25.54 -8.82
CA ALA A 221 -5.33 26.75 -9.38
C ALA A 221 -6.33 27.86 -9.71
N ASN A 222 -7.60 27.52 -9.99
CA ASN A 222 -8.56 28.46 -10.58
C ASN A 222 -9.94 28.47 -9.90
N VAL A 223 -10.22 27.56 -8.97
CA VAL A 223 -11.53 27.50 -8.29
C VAL A 223 -11.73 28.70 -7.38
N GLY A 224 -10.70 29.18 -6.67
CA GLY A 224 -10.74 30.37 -5.80
C GLY A 224 -11.68 30.31 -4.58
N LEU A 225 -12.43 29.22 -4.38
CA LEU A 225 -13.30 28.97 -3.23
C LEU A 225 -13.23 27.47 -2.84
N PRO A 226 -13.47 27.11 -1.57
CA PRO A 226 -13.30 25.74 -1.08
C PRO A 226 -14.53 24.85 -1.37
N PHE A 227 -15.13 24.97 -2.56
CA PHE A 227 -16.30 24.20 -2.98
C PHE A 227 -16.47 24.18 -4.49
N ALA A 228 -17.26 23.20 -4.97
CA ALA A 228 -17.57 22.99 -6.38
C ALA A 228 -18.22 24.22 -7.06
N ARG A 229 -18.14 24.27 -8.38
CA ARG A 229 -18.74 25.33 -9.21
C ARG A 229 -19.96 24.81 -9.95
N ALA A 230 -20.76 25.74 -10.46
CA ALA A 230 -21.89 25.37 -11.31
C ALA A 230 -21.35 24.58 -12.51
N VAL A 231 -22.01 23.46 -12.80
CA VAL A 231 -21.59 22.55 -13.85
C VAL A 231 -21.48 23.29 -15.18
N ALA A 232 -20.47 22.90 -15.92
CA ALA A 232 -20.04 23.45 -17.18
C ALA A 232 -19.79 24.95 -17.17
N GLY A 233 -19.13 25.41 -16.10
CA GLY A 233 -18.48 26.71 -16.08
C GLY A 233 -17.20 26.76 -16.94
N ARG A 234 -16.79 25.63 -17.55
CA ARG A 234 -15.60 25.47 -18.38
C ARG A 234 -15.93 24.86 -19.75
N ASN A 235 -14.94 24.76 -20.63
CA ASN A 235 -15.14 24.22 -21.97
C ASN A 235 -15.41 22.71 -21.92
N ALA A 236 -16.32 22.24 -22.78
CA ALA A 236 -16.51 20.81 -23.00
C ALA A 236 -15.37 20.20 -23.81
N ASN A 237 -15.23 18.88 -23.72
CA ASN A 237 -14.44 18.10 -24.67
C ASN A 237 -15.14 17.99 -26.04
N ALA A 238 -14.51 17.30 -26.99
CA ALA A 238 -14.99 17.19 -28.37
C ALA A 238 -16.36 16.51 -28.53
N TRP A 239 -16.82 15.77 -27.51
CA TRP A 239 -18.12 15.08 -27.50
C TRP A 239 -19.18 15.81 -26.67
N GLY A 240 -18.89 17.03 -26.19
CA GLY A 240 -19.87 17.85 -25.48
C GLY A 240 -20.02 17.52 -23.99
N LEU A 241 -19.08 16.77 -23.42
CA LEU A 241 -19.02 16.51 -21.98
C LEU A 241 -18.26 17.63 -21.28
N TYR A 242 -18.80 18.07 -20.16
CA TYR A 242 -18.21 19.07 -19.29
C TYR A 242 -17.74 18.43 -17.99
N ASP A 243 -16.74 19.05 -17.38
CA ASP A 243 -16.27 18.73 -16.03
C ASP A 243 -15.83 17.27 -15.82
N THR A 244 -15.48 16.54 -16.89
CA THR A 244 -14.76 15.26 -16.79
C THR A 244 -13.32 15.43 -16.29
N ALA A 245 -12.93 16.66 -15.95
CA ALA A 245 -11.68 17.02 -15.31
C ALA A 245 -12.01 18.12 -14.28
N GLY A 246 -11.87 17.81 -13.00
CA GLY A 246 -12.10 18.71 -11.87
C GLY A 246 -13.56 18.84 -11.47
N ASN A 247 -13.88 19.95 -10.78
CA ASN A 247 -15.16 20.16 -10.11
C ASN A 247 -15.40 19.15 -8.96
N VAL A 248 -15.90 17.95 -9.26
CA VAL A 248 -15.97 16.82 -8.31
C VAL A 248 -15.49 15.55 -8.99
N ALA A 249 -14.83 14.68 -8.24
CA ALA A 249 -14.56 13.32 -8.70
C ALA A 249 -15.89 12.57 -8.85
N GLU A 250 -15.91 11.52 -9.67
CA GLU A 250 -17.14 10.86 -10.07
C GLU A 250 -17.10 9.37 -9.86
N TRP A 251 -18.06 8.84 -9.09
CA TRP A 251 -18.26 7.40 -8.96
C TRP A 251 -18.54 6.74 -10.30
N VAL A 252 -17.89 5.60 -10.53
CA VAL A 252 -18.20 4.68 -11.65
C VAL A 252 -18.64 3.31 -11.11
N TRP A 253 -19.09 2.42 -11.99
CA TRP A 253 -19.60 1.10 -11.61
C TRP A 253 -18.52 0.21 -10.98
N ASP A 254 -17.32 0.21 -11.54
CA ASP A 254 -16.31 -0.81 -11.36
C ASP A 254 -15.79 -0.89 -9.92
N TRP A 255 -15.52 -2.12 -9.49
CA TRP A 255 -14.58 -2.36 -8.39
C TRP A 255 -13.17 -2.01 -8.86
N TYR A 256 -12.34 -1.48 -7.96
CA TYR A 256 -10.96 -1.13 -8.29
C TYR A 256 -10.10 -2.39 -8.43
N GLU A 257 -9.33 -2.44 -9.51
CA GLU A 257 -8.24 -3.39 -9.77
C GLU A 257 -7.03 -2.57 -10.22
N HIS A 258 -5.86 -2.81 -9.61
CA HIS A 258 -4.66 -2.00 -9.85
C HIS A 258 -4.02 -2.25 -11.22
N ASP A 259 -3.87 -3.51 -11.61
CA ASP A 259 -3.18 -3.93 -12.84
C ASP A 259 -4.14 -4.60 -13.84
N PRO A 260 -5.11 -3.86 -14.41
CA PRO A 260 -6.01 -4.43 -15.40
C PRO A 260 -5.22 -4.80 -16.67
N ALA A 261 -4.93 -6.09 -16.85
CA ALA A 261 -4.07 -6.56 -17.94
C ALA A 261 -4.84 -7.04 -19.18
N GLY A 262 -4.17 -6.98 -20.33
CA GLY A 262 -4.64 -7.56 -21.59
C GLY A 262 -5.75 -6.76 -22.29
N ALA A 263 -6.06 -7.14 -23.52
CA ALA A 263 -7.14 -6.53 -24.29
C ALA A 263 -8.51 -6.95 -23.74
N ALA A 264 -9.44 -6.00 -23.60
CA ALA A 264 -10.81 -6.27 -23.16
C ALA A 264 -11.87 -5.73 -24.12
N VAL A 265 -12.99 -6.44 -24.18
CA VAL A 265 -14.24 -5.97 -24.77
C VAL A 265 -15.21 -5.78 -23.61
N ASP A 266 -15.80 -4.59 -23.49
CA ASP A 266 -16.78 -4.26 -22.47
C ASP A 266 -16.32 -4.68 -21.04
N PRO A 267 -15.20 -4.13 -20.52
CA PRO A 267 -14.72 -4.47 -19.19
C PRO A 267 -15.58 -3.83 -18.08
N GLU A 268 -16.07 -4.65 -17.14
CA GLU A 268 -16.92 -4.22 -16.02
C GLU A 268 -16.17 -4.11 -14.67
N GLY A 269 -14.85 -4.25 -14.71
CA GLY A 269 -14.01 -4.46 -13.53
C GLY A 269 -14.15 -5.87 -12.96
N PRO A 270 -13.49 -6.16 -11.81
CA PRO A 270 -13.60 -7.44 -11.14
C PRO A 270 -15.00 -7.63 -10.51
N ALA A 271 -15.41 -8.88 -10.29
CA ALA A 271 -16.74 -9.21 -9.77
C ALA A 271 -17.01 -8.73 -8.34
N GLY A 272 -15.94 -8.44 -7.59
CA GLY A 272 -15.96 -8.01 -6.19
C GLY A 272 -14.72 -7.18 -5.88
N GLY A 273 -14.76 -6.41 -4.80
CA GLY A 273 -13.62 -5.60 -4.35
C GLY A 273 -13.94 -4.87 -3.05
N HIS A 274 -12.96 -4.11 -2.56
CA HIS A 274 -13.09 -3.28 -1.36
C HIS A 274 -13.40 -1.82 -1.69
N PHE A 275 -12.83 -1.32 -2.80
CA PHE A 275 -12.97 0.05 -3.23
C PHE A 275 -13.64 0.13 -4.60
N ARG A 276 -14.57 1.07 -4.76
CA ARG A 276 -15.15 1.43 -6.04
C ARG A 276 -14.30 2.52 -6.68
N VAL A 277 -14.21 2.50 -8.00
CA VAL A 277 -13.44 3.49 -8.74
C VAL A 277 -14.15 4.85 -8.74
N ALA A 278 -13.38 5.92 -8.61
CA ALA A 278 -13.79 7.30 -8.86
C ALA A 278 -12.82 7.96 -9.85
N ARG A 279 -13.32 8.87 -10.70
CA ARG A 279 -12.56 9.44 -11.83
C ARG A 279 -12.65 10.97 -11.88
N GLY A 280 -11.68 11.62 -12.53
CA GLY A 280 -11.75 13.03 -12.95
C GLY A 280 -11.27 14.08 -11.96
N GLY A 281 -11.08 13.73 -10.69
CA GLY A 281 -10.51 14.62 -9.67
C GLY A 281 -11.38 15.81 -9.25
N ALA A 282 -10.89 16.61 -8.30
CA ALA A 282 -11.73 17.56 -7.55
C ALA A 282 -11.24 19.01 -7.55
N ALA A 283 -12.17 19.97 -7.47
CA ALA A 283 -11.88 21.36 -7.78
C ALA A 283 -10.94 22.14 -6.84
N TRP A 284 -10.74 21.77 -5.58
CA TRP A 284 -9.97 22.62 -4.66
C TRP A 284 -8.79 21.93 -3.97
N PHE A 285 -8.74 20.59 -4.03
CA PHE A 285 -7.65 19.81 -3.45
C PHE A 285 -6.64 19.37 -4.51
N HIS A 286 -7.10 19.10 -5.73
CA HIS A 286 -6.32 18.35 -6.71
C HIS A 286 -5.61 19.29 -7.69
N GLY A 287 -4.30 19.08 -7.81
CA GLY A 287 -3.46 19.63 -8.88
C GLY A 287 -3.79 18.99 -10.24
N ALA A 288 -3.26 19.55 -11.32
CA ALA A 288 -3.54 19.09 -12.68
C ALA A 288 -3.21 17.61 -12.95
N ALA A 289 -2.25 17.00 -12.25
CA ALA A 289 -1.95 15.57 -12.39
C ALA A 289 -3.14 14.66 -12.03
N ARG A 290 -3.94 15.08 -11.04
CA ARG A 290 -5.13 14.36 -10.54
C ARG A 290 -6.39 14.62 -11.37
N LEU A 291 -6.25 15.24 -12.54
CA LEU A 291 -7.35 15.58 -13.46
C LEU A 291 -7.17 14.93 -14.83
N ARG A 292 -6.07 14.17 -15.01
CA ARG A 292 -5.76 13.52 -16.28
C ARG A 292 -6.85 12.49 -16.58
N SER A 293 -7.13 12.27 -17.86
CA SER A 293 -8.16 11.30 -18.26
C SER A 293 -7.85 9.88 -17.80
N ALA A 294 -6.57 9.55 -17.58
CA ALA A 294 -6.14 8.27 -17.07
C ALA A 294 -6.15 8.15 -15.53
N GLU A 295 -6.18 9.24 -14.76
CA GLU A 295 -5.94 9.21 -13.30
C GLU A 295 -7.08 8.59 -12.50
N ARG A 296 -6.76 7.56 -11.72
CA ARG A 296 -7.71 6.71 -11.00
C ARG A 296 -7.67 7.04 -9.52
N ALA A 297 -8.86 7.12 -8.93
CA ALA A 297 -9.02 7.11 -7.48
C ALA A 297 -9.91 5.92 -7.09
N ALA A 298 -9.78 5.45 -5.86
CA ALA A 298 -10.59 4.35 -5.35
C ALA A 298 -11.00 4.65 -3.90
N PHE A 299 -12.26 4.44 -3.58
CA PHE A 299 -12.80 4.70 -2.24
C PHE A 299 -13.78 3.60 -1.84
N ALA A 300 -13.96 3.39 -0.54
CA ALA A 300 -14.94 2.43 -0.04
C ALA A 300 -16.34 2.83 -0.52
N PRO A 301 -17.23 1.88 -0.85
CA PRO A 301 -18.52 2.19 -1.49
C PRO A 301 -19.45 3.05 -0.60
N ASP A 302 -19.21 3.08 0.71
CA ASP A 302 -19.91 3.91 1.70
C ASP A 302 -19.28 5.30 1.87
N TYR A 303 -18.09 5.53 1.31
CA TYR A 303 -17.36 6.79 1.42
C TYR A 303 -18.17 7.96 0.86
N ARG A 304 -18.18 9.06 1.61
CA ARG A 304 -18.90 10.29 1.28
C ARG A 304 -17.99 11.46 1.56
N ASN A 305 -17.81 12.33 0.58
CA ASN A 305 -17.07 13.55 0.80
C ASN A 305 -17.59 14.66 -0.11
N ARG A 306 -17.31 15.90 0.27
CA ARG A 306 -17.74 17.10 -0.45
C ARG A 306 -17.16 17.23 -1.87
N HIS A 307 -16.19 16.39 -2.23
CA HIS A 307 -15.48 16.41 -3.50
C HIS A 307 -15.85 15.25 -4.42
N LEU A 308 -16.80 14.41 -4.02
CA LEU A 308 -17.15 13.18 -4.72
C LEU A 308 -18.65 13.19 -5.04
N GLY A 309 -18.93 13.17 -6.32
CA GLY A 309 -20.26 13.11 -6.92
C GLY A 309 -20.32 11.98 -7.94
N PHE A 310 -21.13 12.15 -8.99
CA PHE A 310 -21.26 11.16 -10.07
C PHE A 310 -21.97 11.77 -11.29
N ARG A 311 -21.88 11.06 -12.42
CA ARG A 311 -22.77 11.20 -13.58
C ARG A 311 -23.42 9.86 -13.91
N VAL A 312 -24.48 9.89 -14.71
CA VAL A 312 -25.23 8.69 -15.11
C VAL A 312 -25.02 8.37 -16.58
N ALA A 313 -25.01 7.08 -16.90
CA ALA A 313 -24.96 6.53 -18.25
C ALA A 313 -26.22 5.73 -18.55
N ARG A 314 -26.49 5.49 -19.84
CA ARG A 314 -27.53 4.58 -20.32
C ARG A 314 -27.12 4.00 -21.66
N THR A 315 -27.19 2.68 -21.82
CA THR A 315 -26.95 2.01 -23.10
C THR A 315 -28.08 2.32 -24.09
N THR A 316 -27.74 2.73 -25.32
CA THR A 316 -28.72 3.18 -26.33
C THR A 316 -28.77 2.31 -27.58
N GLY A 317 -27.76 1.47 -27.84
CA GLY A 317 -27.76 0.55 -28.97
C GLY A 317 -26.53 -0.35 -29.00
N ALA A 318 -26.60 -1.43 -29.78
CA ALA A 318 -25.43 -2.25 -30.09
C ALA A 318 -24.63 -1.58 -31.22
N ALA A 319 -23.33 -1.37 -31.00
CA ALA A 319 -22.39 -0.92 -32.01
C ALA A 319 -21.76 -2.12 -32.72
N ALA A 320 -21.18 -1.90 -33.90
CA ALA A 320 -20.35 -2.93 -34.51
C ALA A 320 -19.05 -3.05 -33.70
N VAL A 321 -18.81 -4.20 -33.05
CA VAL A 321 -17.55 -4.49 -32.32
C VAL A 321 -16.37 -4.20 -33.26
N PRO A 322 -15.57 -3.14 -32.99
CA PRO A 322 -14.37 -2.91 -33.77
C PRO A 322 -13.41 -4.07 -33.52
N PRO A 323 -12.59 -4.47 -34.52
CA PRO A 323 -11.54 -5.45 -34.26
C PRO A 323 -10.64 -4.93 -33.12
N LEU A 324 -10.40 -5.79 -32.12
CA LEU A 324 -9.48 -5.50 -31.02
C LEU A 324 -8.18 -4.91 -31.58
N ILE A 325 -7.75 -3.78 -31.03
CA ILE A 325 -6.39 -3.31 -31.24
C ILE A 325 -5.49 -4.45 -30.74
N PRO A 326 -4.50 -4.93 -31.52
CA PRO A 326 -3.59 -5.99 -31.07
C PRO A 326 -3.06 -5.65 -29.68
N ALA A 327 -2.98 -6.66 -28.80
CA ALA A 327 -2.38 -6.49 -27.49
C ALA A 327 -1.08 -5.71 -27.64
N LEU A 328 -0.94 -4.61 -26.90
CA LEU A 328 0.33 -3.93 -26.81
C LEU A 328 1.36 -4.99 -26.38
N PRO A 329 2.59 -4.96 -26.93
CA PRO A 329 3.65 -5.80 -26.37
C PRO A 329 3.65 -5.58 -24.85
N PRO A 330 3.82 -6.65 -24.03
CA PRO A 330 3.86 -6.49 -22.58
C PRO A 330 4.82 -5.34 -22.29
N GLU A 331 4.32 -4.34 -21.54
CA GLU A 331 5.20 -3.26 -21.12
C GLU A 331 6.40 -3.95 -20.45
N PRO A 332 7.65 -3.64 -20.87
CA PRO A 332 8.78 -4.08 -20.09
C PRO A 332 8.48 -3.65 -18.66
N VAL A 333 8.50 -4.59 -17.71
CA VAL A 333 8.21 -4.34 -16.28
C VAL A 333 8.73 -2.95 -15.99
N SER A 334 7.80 -2.00 -15.90
CA SER A 334 8.17 -0.60 -15.89
C SER A 334 9.10 -0.53 -14.72
N ALA A 335 10.36 -0.15 -14.97
CA ALA A 335 11.17 0.37 -13.89
C ALA A 335 10.25 1.34 -13.17
N SER A 336 10.03 1.13 -11.87
CA SER A 336 9.39 2.11 -11.02
C SER A 336 9.90 3.49 -11.45
N PRO A 337 8.99 4.49 -11.52
CA PRO A 337 9.20 5.77 -12.20
C PRO A 337 10.65 6.17 -11.99
N GLU A 338 11.42 6.33 -13.10
CA GLU A 338 12.88 6.52 -13.11
C GLU A 338 13.37 6.72 -11.68
N ILE A 339 13.92 5.67 -11.05
CA ILE A 339 14.59 5.80 -9.75
C ILE A 339 15.74 6.76 -10.02
N THR A 340 15.38 8.04 -10.00
CA THR A 340 16.26 9.17 -10.12
C THR A 340 17.19 8.97 -8.96
N ALA A 341 18.48 8.92 -9.23
CA ALA A 341 19.50 8.75 -8.20
C ALA A 341 19.15 9.67 -7.03
N ARG A 342 18.55 9.09 -5.97
CA ARG A 342 17.97 9.88 -4.90
C ARG A 342 19.10 10.62 -4.22
N ALA A 343 18.82 11.84 -3.80
CA ALA A 343 19.79 12.59 -3.02
C ALA A 343 20.18 11.74 -1.80
N LYS A 344 21.47 11.63 -1.52
CA LYS A 344 22.00 11.01 -0.30
C LYS A 344 21.83 11.90 0.93
N ASP A 345 20.94 12.87 0.84
CA ASP A 345 20.62 13.80 1.92
C ASP A 345 19.11 13.75 2.12
N LEU A 346 18.66 13.84 3.37
CA LEU A 346 17.24 13.98 3.71
C LEU A 346 16.59 15.11 2.91
N PRO A 347 15.34 14.94 2.44
CA PRO A 347 14.64 15.96 1.66
C PRO A 347 14.26 17.19 2.50
N PHE A 348 14.45 17.14 3.82
CA PHE A 348 14.22 18.20 4.79
C PHE A 348 15.45 18.39 5.70
N PRO A 349 15.70 19.61 6.18
CA PRO A 349 16.80 19.87 7.11
C PRO A 349 16.50 19.27 8.48
N PHE A 350 17.30 18.30 8.92
CA PHE A 350 17.18 17.72 10.25
C PHE A 350 18.50 17.81 11.02
N SER A 351 18.42 18.23 12.28
CA SER A 351 19.58 18.21 13.19
C SER A 351 19.10 18.09 14.63
N ARG A 352 19.89 17.43 15.47
CA ARG A 352 19.66 17.39 16.92
C ARG A 352 20.95 17.69 17.68
N PRO A 353 20.86 18.21 18.93
CA PRO A 353 22.04 18.52 19.73
C PRO A 353 22.88 17.27 20.00
N ASP A 354 24.19 17.40 19.86
CA ASP A 354 25.11 16.34 20.27
C ASP A 354 25.23 16.27 21.80
N VAL A 355 25.22 15.06 22.34
CA VAL A 355 25.32 14.74 23.77
C VAL A 355 26.36 13.65 23.96
N GLY A 356 27.21 13.81 24.98
CA GLY A 356 28.27 12.85 25.30
C GLY A 356 29.65 13.27 24.80
N THR A 357 30.60 12.33 24.82
CA THR A 357 31.98 12.56 24.37
C THR A 357 32.15 11.99 22.97
N PRO A 358 32.56 12.77 21.95
CA PRO A 358 32.75 12.26 20.60
C PRO A 358 33.77 11.12 20.54
N LEU A 359 33.57 10.18 19.62
CA LEU A 359 34.58 9.17 19.29
C LEU A 359 35.76 9.84 18.58
N THR A 360 36.97 9.47 18.99
CA THR A 360 38.20 9.88 18.30
C THR A 360 38.36 9.10 16.99
N PRO A 361 39.07 9.64 15.97
CA PRO A 361 39.37 8.90 14.75
C PRO A 361 40.08 7.56 14.98
N ALA A 362 40.87 7.46 16.05
CA ALA A 362 41.54 6.22 16.44
C ALA A 362 40.55 5.17 16.99
N GLU A 363 39.58 5.57 17.82
CA GLU A 363 38.50 4.70 18.29
C GLU A 363 37.66 4.19 17.11
N VAL A 364 37.28 5.07 16.18
CA VAL A 364 36.52 4.69 14.98
C VAL A 364 37.28 3.68 14.12
N SER A 365 38.59 3.91 13.90
CA SER A 365 39.44 3.00 13.13
C SER A 365 39.58 1.63 13.81
N ALA A 366 39.76 1.62 15.13
CA ALA A 366 39.86 0.37 15.90
C ALA A 366 38.55 -0.42 15.87
N PHE A 367 37.41 0.26 16.04
CA PHE A 367 36.09 -0.36 15.94
C PHE A 367 35.86 -0.95 14.54
N THR A 368 36.12 -0.18 13.50
CA THR A 368 35.96 -0.62 12.10
C THR A 368 36.81 -1.86 11.81
N ALA A 369 38.08 -1.85 12.24
CA ALA A 369 38.99 -2.99 12.06
C ALA A 369 38.51 -4.23 12.83
N LYS A 370 37.93 -4.05 14.02
CA LYS A 370 37.37 -5.15 14.82
C LYS A 370 36.18 -5.82 14.14
N ILE A 371 35.19 -5.03 13.70
CA ILE A 371 33.99 -5.56 13.06
C ILE A 371 34.32 -6.22 11.72
N THR A 372 35.03 -5.50 10.84
CA THR A 372 35.37 -6.03 9.50
C THR A 372 36.36 -7.18 9.56
N GLY A 373 37.26 -7.16 10.55
CA GLY A 373 38.17 -8.27 10.84
C GLY A 373 37.40 -9.54 11.22
N PHE A 374 36.43 -9.43 12.14
CA PHE A 374 35.57 -10.55 12.50
C PHE A 374 34.81 -11.12 11.30
N TRP A 375 34.17 -10.27 10.48
CA TRP A 375 33.44 -10.75 9.30
C TRP A 375 34.31 -11.49 8.32
N LYS A 376 35.54 -11.02 8.13
CA LYS A 376 36.53 -11.69 7.29
C LYS A 376 36.97 -13.01 7.90
N ASP A 377 37.30 -13.04 9.18
CA ASP A 377 37.86 -14.21 9.86
C ASP A 377 36.88 -15.39 9.90
N VAL A 378 35.57 -15.11 10.02
CA VAL A 378 34.52 -16.15 10.02
C VAL A 378 33.84 -16.33 8.66
N HIS A 379 34.34 -15.66 7.62
CA HIS A 379 33.74 -15.69 6.27
C HIS A 379 32.23 -15.36 6.28
N SER A 380 31.79 -14.35 7.04
CA SER A 380 30.36 -14.18 7.40
C SER A 380 29.35 -14.34 6.26
N PHE A 381 29.60 -13.76 5.09
CA PHE A 381 28.64 -13.82 3.97
C PHE A 381 28.67 -15.15 3.23
N ASP A 382 29.84 -15.78 3.08
CA ASP A 382 29.92 -17.14 2.57
C ASP A 382 29.30 -18.13 3.56
N TRP A 383 29.56 -17.95 4.85
CA TRP A 383 28.97 -18.73 5.93
C TRP A 383 27.44 -18.71 5.88
N LEU A 384 26.85 -17.54 5.63
CA LEU A 384 25.40 -17.40 5.43
C LEU A 384 24.90 -18.20 4.23
N LEU A 385 25.63 -18.23 3.11
CA LEU A 385 25.28 -19.05 1.95
C LEU A 385 25.37 -20.55 2.25
N TRP A 386 26.40 -20.98 2.97
CA TRP A 386 26.64 -22.37 3.33
C TRP A 386 25.62 -22.90 4.35
N HIS A 387 25.24 -22.06 5.32
CA HIS A 387 24.32 -22.44 6.40
C HIS A 387 22.85 -22.26 6.02
N SER A 388 22.55 -21.32 5.13
CA SER A 388 21.19 -21.15 4.62
C SER A 388 20.84 -22.22 3.61
N HIS A 389 19.57 -22.60 3.63
CA HIS A 389 19.07 -23.71 2.84
C HIS A 389 17.60 -23.49 2.50
N GLY A 390 17.11 -24.29 1.58
CA GLY A 390 15.83 -24.14 0.91
C GLY A 390 15.78 -25.17 -0.20
N MET A 391 15.50 -24.74 -1.43
CA MET A 391 15.57 -25.58 -2.61
C MET A 391 16.83 -25.27 -3.42
N ASP A 392 17.66 -26.27 -3.73
CA ASP A 392 18.89 -26.07 -4.51
C ASP A 392 18.63 -26.14 -6.02
N ALA A 393 19.26 -25.22 -6.77
CA ALA A 393 19.13 -25.11 -8.23
C ALA A 393 19.65 -26.34 -9.00
N ALA A 394 20.52 -27.15 -8.40
CA ALA A 394 21.06 -28.35 -9.03
C ALA A 394 20.15 -29.58 -8.88
N ASP A 395 18.98 -29.46 -8.22
CA ASP A 395 18.03 -30.55 -8.14
C ASP A 395 17.59 -31.03 -9.54
N PRO A 396 17.60 -32.34 -9.81
CA PRO A 396 17.37 -32.87 -11.16
C PRO A 396 15.97 -32.61 -11.73
N ARG A 397 15.01 -32.15 -10.90
CA ARG A 397 13.67 -31.77 -11.37
C ARG A 397 13.60 -30.34 -11.91
N GLY A 398 14.63 -29.51 -11.66
CA GLY A 398 14.66 -28.12 -12.11
C GLY A 398 13.57 -27.27 -11.45
N LEU A 399 13.32 -27.48 -10.15
CA LEU A 399 12.37 -26.67 -9.38
C LEU A 399 12.99 -25.32 -9.03
N GLU A 400 12.14 -24.35 -8.71
CA GLU A 400 12.58 -23.01 -8.30
C GLU A 400 13.49 -23.07 -7.07
N ASP A 401 14.64 -22.41 -7.16
CA ASP A 401 15.67 -22.40 -6.14
C ASP A 401 15.50 -21.21 -5.19
N TYR A 402 15.84 -21.41 -3.92
CA TYR A 402 15.85 -20.34 -2.93
C TYR A 402 16.64 -20.75 -1.68
N LYS A 403 17.05 -19.75 -0.89
CA LYS A 403 17.57 -19.99 0.46
C LYS A 403 16.90 -19.09 1.49
N LEU A 404 16.72 -19.63 2.69
CA LEU A 404 16.27 -18.90 3.87
C LEU A 404 17.25 -19.10 5.01
N PHE A 405 17.38 -18.10 5.88
CA PHE A 405 18.20 -18.22 7.08
C PHE A 405 17.37 -18.77 8.25
N TRP A 406 17.50 -20.07 8.51
CA TRP A 406 16.59 -20.80 9.39
C TRP A 406 16.70 -20.52 10.89
N GLN A 407 15.60 -20.82 11.59
CA GLN A 407 15.52 -20.93 13.05
C GLN A 407 15.03 -22.33 13.43
N ASP A 408 15.31 -22.77 14.66
CA ASP A 408 14.91 -24.08 15.19
C ASP A 408 15.40 -25.30 14.36
N THR A 409 16.56 -25.12 13.71
CA THR A 409 17.25 -26.15 12.95
C THR A 409 18.27 -26.87 13.81
N GLN A 410 18.25 -28.20 13.77
CA GLN A 410 19.31 -29.02 14.32
C GLN A 410 20.34 -29.30 13.23
N ALA A 411 21.62 -29.14 13.55
CA ALA A 411 22.71 -29.44 12.62
C ALA A 411 23.51 -30.65 13.10
N SER A 412 23.93 -31.51 12.18
CA SER A 412 24.81 -32.63 12.49
C SER A 412 25.77 -32.96 11.36
N LYS A 413 26.94 -33.50 11.69
CA LYS A 413 27.94 -33.95 10.71
C LYS A 413 28.01 -35.48 10.69
N SER A 414 27.97 -36.06 9.48
CA SER A 414 28.22 -37.48 9.24
C SER A 414 29.13 -37.65 8.02
N GLY A 415 30.36 -38.12 8.25
CA GLY A 415 31.39 -38.11 7.22
C GLY A 415 31.72 -36.68 6.83
N ASP A 416 31.60 -36.38 5.52
CA ASP A 416 31.83 -35.05 4.94
C ASP A 416 30.52 -34.25 4.74
N VAL A 417 29.36 -34.84 5.09
CA VAL A 417 28.05 -34.23 4.89
C VAL A 417 27.55 -33.56 6.16
N VAL A 418 27.08 -32.32 6.05
CA VAL A 418 26.34 -31.61 7.10
C VAL A 418 24.84 -31.72 6.85
N THR A 419 24.10 -32.21 7.82
CA THR A 419 22.64 -32.36 7.74
C THR A 419 21.93 -31.30 8.58
N PHE A 420 21.00 -30.58 7.95
CA PHE A 420 20.09 -29.63 8.58
C PHE A 420 18.71 -30.29 8.76
N THR A 421 18.36 -30.62 9.99
CA THR A 421 17.08 -31.26 10.34
C THR A 421 16.14 -30.26 10.99
N HIS A 422 14.95 -30.14 10.41
CA HIS A 422 13.89 -29.29 10.96
C HIS A 422 13.02 -30.09 11.92
N THR A 423 12.87 -29.58 13.14
CA THR A 423 12.07 -30.25 14.19
C THR A 423 11.06 -29.33 14.88
N GLY A 424 11.11 -28.02 14.57
CA GLY A 424 10.31 -26.97 15.21
C GLY A 424 9.27 -26.31 14.29
N GLY A 425 8.66 -25.23 14.78
CA GLY A 425 7.61 -24.50 14.05
C GLY A 425 8.12 -23.48 13.03
N ALA A 426 9.40 -23.07 13.13
CA ALA A 426 10.00 -22.01 12.30
C ALA A 426 9.16 -20.72 12.31
N ASP A 427 8.78 -20.26 13.51
CA ASP A 427 7.67 -19.31 13.66
C ASP A 427 7.96 -17.87 13.19
N ASN A 428 9.23 -17.43 13.12
CA ASN A 428 9.63 -16.06 12.72
C ASN A 428 10.87 -16.09 11.78
N LEU A 429 10.79 -16.84 10.70
CA LEU A 429 11.89 -17.05 9.74
C LEU A 429 12.23 -15.81 8.92
N ALA A 430 11.20 -15.07 8.51
CA ALA A 430 11.32 -13.91 7.65
C ALA A 430 12.05 -12.74 8.35
N LEU A 431 11.83 -12.57 9.66
CA LEU A 431 12.49 -11.53 10.47
C LEU A 431 14.01 -11.45 10.24
N ARG A 432 14.70 -12.60 10.27
CA ARG A 432 16.17 -12.62 10.16
C ARG A 432 16.64 -12.57 8.72
N THR A 433 15.94 -13.30 7.85
CA THR A 433 16.29 -13.35 6.42
C THR A 433 16.17 -11.95 5.81
N ALA A 434 15.13 -11.19 6.16
CA ALA A 434 14.96 -9.82 5.70
C ALA A 434 16.10 -8.89 6.15
N LYS A 435 16.52 -8.96 7.42
CA LYS A 435 17.65 -8.15 7.92
C LYS A 435 18.95 -8.42 7.18
N LEU A 436 19.33 -9.70 7.11
CA LEU A 436 20.56 -10.14 6.48
C LEU A 436 20.57 -9.86 4.96
N MET A 437 19.41 -9.95 4.31
CA MET A 437 19.23 -9.59 2.90
C MET A 437 19.49 -8.10 2.67
N THR A 438 18.89 -7.23 3.49
CA THR A 438 19.12 -5.78 3.40
C THR A 438 20.59 -5.42 3.62
N ASP A 439 21.22 -6.04 4.63
CA ASP A 439 22.63 -5.81 4.94
C ASP A 439 23.57 -6.28 3.81
N ALA A 440 23.28 -7.46 3.25
CA ALA A 440 24.00 -7.98 2.10
C ALA A 440 23.79 -7.09 0.85
N GLY A 441 22.58 -6.54 0.67
CA GLY A 441 22.27 -5.59 -0.40
C GLY A 441 23.11 -4.32 -0.30
N ALA A 442 23.18 -3.74 0.90
CA ALA A 442 24.03 -2.57 1.16
C ALA A 442 25.51 -2.88 0.87
N GLY A 443 25.98 -4.02 1.36
CA GLY A 443 27.36 -4.48 1.16
C GLY A 443 27.70 -4.77 -0.30
N TYR A 444 26.80 -5.43 -1.02
CA TYR A 444 26.92 -5.71 -2.45
C TYR A 444 27.03 -4.41 -3.26
N LEU A 445 26.13 -3.46 -3.04
CA LEU A 445 26.17 -2.16 -3.73
C LEU A 445 27.41 -1.34 -3.36
N LEU A 446 27.94 -1.52 -2.14
CA LEU A 446 29.13 -0.79 -1.67
C LEU A 446 30.44 -1.38 -2.24
N THR A 447 30.52 -2.70 -2.36
CA THR A 447 31.78 -3.42 -2.59
C THR A 447 31.85 -4.16 -3.92
N GLY A 448 30.70 -4.49 -4.52
CA GLY A 448 30.59 -5.38 -5.68
C GLY A 448 30.88 -6.85 -5.38
N ASP A 449 30.89 -7.25 -4.11
CA ASP A 449 31.21 -8.63 -3.70
C ASP A 449 30.17 -9.64 -4.21
N ALA A 450 30.65 -10.69 -4.88
CA ALA A 450 29.79 -11.67 -5.54
C ALA A 450 29.03 -12.56 -4.54
N SER A 451 29.61 -12.86 -3.37
CA SER A 451 28.95 -13.67 -2.35
C SER A 451 27.81 -12.89 -1.69
N MET A 452 28.01 -11.60 -1.40
CA MET A 452 26.93 -10.71 -0.95
C MET A 452 25.82 -10.61 -1.99
N GLY A 453 26.17 -10.41 -3.27
CA GLY A 453 25.18 -10.35 -4.35
C GLY A 453 24.35 -11.63 -4.48
N ARG A 454 25.01 -12.79 -4.44
CA ARG A 454 24.31 -14.10 -4.47
C ARG A 454 23.46 -14.33 -3.23
N LEU A 455 23.87 -13.84 -2.06
CA LEU A 455 23.06 -13.90 -0.85
C LEU A 455 21.78 -13.08 -1.00
N VAL A 456 21.86 -11.89 -1.59
CA VAL A 456 20.69 -11.06 -1.89
C VAL A 456 19.74 -11.77 -2.86
N GLU A 457 20.25 -12.31 -3.96
CA GLU A 457 19.45 -13.08 -4.93
C GLU A 457 18.69 -14.23 -4.23
N GLN A 458 19.41 -15.06 -3.48
CA GLN A 458 18.86 -16.27 -2.88
C GLN A 458 17.87 -15.97 -1.75
N TYR A 459 18.10 -14.91 -0.97
CA TYR A 459 17.17 -14.49 0.07
C TYR A 459 15.95 -13.75 -0.48
N ALA A 460 16.11 -12.99 -1.57
CA ALA A 460 14.97 -12.37 -2.26
C ALA A 460 14.07 -13.44 -2.86
N LYS A 461 14.65 -14.43 -3.57
CA LYS A 461 13.95 -15.66 -3.97
C LYS A 461 13.33 -16.39 -2.77
N GLY A 462 14.03 -16.45 -1.64
CA GLY A 462 13.49 -17.01 -0.40
C GLY A 462 12.25 -16.27 0.11
N MET A 463 12.20 -14.95 0.02
CA MET A 463 11.01 -14.16 0.38
C MET A 463 9.86 -14.44 -0.58
N VAL A 464 10.13 -14.45 -1.90
CA VAL A 464 9.15 -14.83 -2.93
C VAL A 464 8.61 -16.23 -2.69
N ALA A 465 9.48 -17.17 -2.33
CA ALA A 465 9.11 -18.55 -2.09
C ALA A 465 8.10 -18.72 -0.94
N LEU A 466 8.13 -17.83 0.06
CA LEU A 466 7.15 -17.81 1.15
C LEU A 466 5.74 -17.41 0.67
N PHE A 467 5.62 -16.64 -0.43
CA PHE A 467 4.34 -16.36 -1.10
C PHE A 467 3.92 -17.54 -1.97
N HIS A 468 4.84 -18.04 -2.81
CA HIS A 468 4.59 -19.19 -3.67
C HIS A 468 4.14 -20.43 -2.89
N GLY A 469 4.67 -20.67 -1.70
CA GLY A 469 4.24 -21.79 -0.86
C GLY A 469 2.77 -21.73 -0.44
N MET A 470 2.18 -20.53 -0.39
CA MET A 470 0.76 -20.32 -0.09
C MET A 470 -0.14 -20.36 -1.32
N GLN A 471 0.37 -20.68 -2.51
CA GLN A 471 -0.45 -20.86 -3.71
C GLN A 471 -0.91 -22.31 -3.84
N TRP A 472 -2.22 -22.52 -3.99
CA TRP A 472 -2.83 -23.83 -4.18
C TRP A 472 -3.01 -24.21 -5.65
N ASP A 473 -3.04 -23.20 -6.52
CA ASP A 473 -3.22 -23.32 -7.96
C ASP A 473 -2.42 -22.23 -8.69
N VAL A 474 -2.22 -22.38 -10.01
CA VAL A 474 -1.53 -21.39 -10.85
C VAL A 474 -2.36 -20.11 -11.01
N GLU A 475 -3.69 -20.21 -10.93
CA GLU A 475 -4.64 -19.09 -11.02
C GLU A 475 -5.15 -18.66 -9.64
N ASP A 476 -4.38 -18.90 -8.58
CA ASP A 476 -4.75 -18.55 -7.21
C ASP A 476 -4.92 -17.02 -7.05
N PRO A 477 -6.15 -16.52 -6.77
CA PRO A 477 -6.43 -15.08 -6.76
C PRO A 477 -5.82 -14.37 -5.54
N GLU A 478 -5.36 -15.11 -4.53
CA GLU A 478 -4.66 -14.58 -3.35
C GLU A 478 -3.21 -15.07 -3.31
N SER A 479 -2.53 -14.97 -4.45
CA SER A 479 -1.13 -15.36 -4.67
C SER A 479 -0.11 -14.61 -3.80
N TYR A 480 -0.54 -13.52 -3.17
CA TYR A 480 0.23 -12.60 -2.33
C TYR A 480 0.10 -12.86 -0.82
N LEU A 481 -0.61 -13.92 -0.40
CA LEU A 481 -0.60 -14.34 1.01
C LEU A 481 0.71 -15.05 1.35
N MET A 482 1.29 -14.73 2.50
CA MET A 482 2.63 -15.20 2.87
C MET A 482 2.60 -16.31 3.93
N ALA A 483 3.30 -17.41 3.69
CA ALA A 483 3.57 -18.44 4.71
C ALA A 483 4.63 -17.93 5.69
N ARG A 484 4.61 -18.39 6.95
CA ARG A 484 5.73 -18.22 7.90
C ARG A 484 7.00 -18.92 7.43
N ALA A 485 6.84 -20.17 6.96
CA ALA A 485 7.90 -21.03 6.46
C ALA A 485 7.34 -22.04 5.46
N ILE A 486 8.19 -22.53 4.56
CA ILE A 486 7.85 -23.55 3.57
C ILE A 486 8.82 -24.73 3.66
N PHE A 487 8.29 -25.94 3.60
CA PHE A 487 9.04 -27.19 3.73
C PHE A 487 8.80 -28.01 2.47
N THR A 488 9.69 -27.87 1.50
CA THR A 488 9.58 -28.50 0.19
C THR A 488 9.94 -29.98 0.30
N LEU A 489 11.17 -30.33 -0.05
CA LEU A 489 11.61 -31.71 -0.19
C LEU A 489 12.98 -31.93 0.42
N ASP A 490 13.17 -33.15 0.92
CA ASP A 490 14.44 -33.56 1.50
C ASP A 490 15.39 -33.85 0.34
N HIS A 491 16.58 -33.25 0.34
CA HIS A 491 17.57 -33.47 -0.71
C HIS A 491 18.99 -33.18 -0.25
N ALA A 492 19.94 -33.79 -0.96
CA ALA A 492 21.35 -33.46 -0.88
C ALA A 492 21.67 -32.34 -1.88
N TYR A 493 22.58 -31.45 -1.49
CA TYR A 493 23.12 -30.40 -2.35
C TYR A 493 24.56 -30.07 -1.94
N ALA A 494 25.27 -29.35 -2.79
CA ALA A 494 26.64 -28.93 -2.51
C ALA A 494 26.78 -27.43 -2.75
N GLU A 495 27.05 -26.67 -1.69
CA GLU A 495 27.21 -25.23 -1.76
C GLU A 495 28.70 -24.88 -1.76
N GLN A 496 29.24 -24.41 -2.89
CA GLN A 496 30.68 -24.13 -3.04
C GLN A 496 31.60 -25.30 -2.60
N GLY A 497 31.20 -26.54 -2.91
CA GLY A 497 31.93 -27.76 -2.54
C GLY A 497 31.71 -28.24 -1.11
N ARG A 498 30.70 -27.71 -0.41
CA ARG A 498 30.28 -28.14 0.93
C ARG A 498 29.02 -29.00 0.85
N ASP A 499 29.22 -30.31 0.97
CA ASP A 499 28.13 -31.28 0.87
C ASP A 499 27.18 -31.15 2.07
N SER A 500 25.90 -31.00 1.75
CA SER A 500 24.84 -30.76 2.71
C SER A 500 23.60 -31.59 2.41
N TYR A 501 22.78 -31.84 3.42
CA TYR A 501 21.50 -32.50 3.29
C TYR A 501 20.45 -31.74 4.10
N VAL A 502 19.28 -31.49 3.53
CA VAL A 502 18.14 -30.92 4.26
C VAL A 502 17.11 -32.01 4.54
N ASP A 503 16.67 -32.10 5.80
CA ASP A 503 15.66 -33.05 6.27
C ASP A 503 14.47 -32.29 6.86
N TYR A 504 13.37 -32.25 6.10
CA TYR A 504 12.09 -31.70 6.55
C TYR A 504 11.14 -32.77 7.11
N GLY A 505 11.52 -34.04 7.07
CA GLY A 505 10.67 -35.16 7.51
C GLY A 505 9.98 -34.94 8.87
N PRO A 506 10.69 -34.49 9.92
CA PRO A 506 10.08 -34.35 11.25
C PRO A 506 9.03 -33.24 11.37
N VAL A 507 9.00 -32.24 10.48
CA VAL A 507 8.01 -31.14 10.51
C VAL A 507 6.81 -31.38 9.61
N LYS A 508 6.83 -32.41 8.75
CA LYS A 508 5.75 -32.78 7.83
C LYS A 508 4.58 -33.48 8.53
N ALA A 509 3.97 -32.80 9.50
CA ALA A 509 2.83 -33.26 10.27
C ALA A 509 1.86 -32.11 10.56
N LEU A 510 0.55 -32.44 10.61
CA LEU A 510 -0.47 -31.46 11.00
C LEU A 510 -0.20 -30.97 12.41
N ARG A 511 -0.09 -29.64 12.54
CA ARG A 511 0.12 -28.97 13.82
C ARG A 511 -0.72 -27.70 13.86
N PHE A 512 -1.45 -27.49 14.95
CA PHE A 512 -2.27 -26.31 15.17
C PHE A 512 -1.85 -25.70 16.50
N ASP A 513 -0.97 -24.71 16.44
CA ASP A 513 -0.59 -23.91 17.60
C ASP A 513 -1.46 -22.65 17.67
N TRP A 514 -1.43 -21.95 18.80
CA TRP A 514 -2.22 -20.74 19.03
C TRP A 514 -1.89 -19.58 18.05
N ASN A 515 -0.69 -19.58 17.47
CA ASN A 515 -0.16 -18.52 16.60
C ASN A 515 0.19 -18.97 15.18
N ALA A 516 0.15 -20.27 14.87
CA ALA A 516 0.54 -20.80 13.57
C ALA A 516 0.04 -22.22 13.35
N GLN A 517 -0.13 -22.62 12.09
CA GLN A 517 -0.49 -23.99 11.72
C GLN A 517 0.53 -24.54 10.74
N THR A 518 0.83 -25.82 10.85
CA THR A 518 1.60 -26.57 9.86
C THR A 518 0.62 -27.44 9.07
N ILE A 519 0.46 -27.13 7.78
CA ILE A 519 -0.55 -27.74 6.90
C ILE A 519 0.09 -28.22 5.58
N PRO A 520 -0.43 -29.30 4.97
CA PRO A 520 0.02 -29.74 3.66
C PRO A 520 -0.55 -28.83 2.55
N ASN A 521 0.25 -28.60 1.51
CA ASN A 521 -0.18 -28.03 0.23
C ASN A 521 0.25 -29.02 -0.88
N PRO A 522 -0.58 -30.03 -1.20
CA PRO A 522 -0.21 -31.16 -2.06
C PRO A 522 -0.21 -30.82 -3.57
N THR A 523 -0.66 -29.63 -3.96
CA THR A 523 -0.78 -29.23 -5.37
C THR A 523 -0.07 -27.93 -5.65
N ASN A 524 0.94 -27.59 -4.84
CA ASN A 524 1.67 -26.35 -5.02
C ASN A 524 2.29 -26.29 -6.44
N PRO A 525 2.08 -25.20 -7.20
CA PRO A 525 2.48 -25.16 -8.60
C PRO A 525 4.00 -25.09 -8.82
N TYR A 526 4.79 -24.76 -7.78
CA TYR A 526 6.23 -24.57 -7.89
C TYR A 526 7.02 -25.83 -7.47
N TRP A 527 6.62 -26.47 -6.38
CA TRP A 527 7.37 -27.60 -5.80
C TRP A 527 6.55 -28.89 -5.65
N GLY A 528 5.26 -28.89 -6.01
CA GLY A 528 4.38 -30.05 -5.86
C GLY A 528 3.96 -30.29 -4.40
N ASP A 529 4.20 -31.50 -3.88
CA ASP A 529 3.82 -31.85 -2.51
C ASP A 529 4.72 -31.14 -1.48
N ILE A 530 4.23 -30.06 -0.87
CA ILE A 530 4.94 -29.34 0.18
C ILE A 530 4.14 -29.25 1.48
N TRP A 531 4.81 -28.79 2.53
CA TRP A 531 4.17 -28.36 3.77
C TRP A 531 4.47 -26.89 4.02
N VAL A 532 3.50 -26.18 4.59
CA VAL A 532 3.66 -24.77 4.94
C VAL A 532 3.33 -24.55 6.40
N ARG A 533 4.09 -23.65 7.03
CA ARG A 533 3.71 -23.01 8.28
C ARG A 533 2.98 -21.72 7.93
N ASN A 534 1.69 -21.60 8.23
CA ASN A 534 0.86 -20.45 7.84
C ASN A 534 0.68 -19.43 9.00
N MET A 535 -0.28 -18.49 8.87
CA MET A 535 -0.58 -17.41 9.82
C MET A 535 0.61 -16.46 10.10
N ARG A 536 1.16 -15.80 9.07
CA ARG A 536 2.31 -14.87 9.19
C ARG A 536 2.24 -13.99 10.45
N SER A 537 3.35 -13.94 11.21
CA SER A 537 3.47 -13.12 12.42
C SER A 537 3.62 -11.65 12.07
N LYS A 538 2.86 -10.80 12.76
CA LYS A 538 3.12 -9.35 12.87
C LYS A 538 4.56 -9.02 13.27
N ASP A 539 5.26 -9.90 13.98
CA ASP A 539 6.66 -9.72 14.38
C ASP A 539 7.63 -9.63 13.18
N ASP A 540 7.33 -10.32 12.08
CA ASP A 540 8.19 -10.36 10.89
C ASP A 540 8.00 -9.14 10.00
N VAL A 541 6.76 -8.63 9.94
CA VAL A 541 6.32 -7.60 8.99
C VAL A 541 7.16 -6.32 9.02
N PRO A 542 7.54 -5.72 10.16
CA PRO A 542 8.31 -4.48 10.12
C PRO A 542 9.69 -4.68 9.48
N HIS A 543 10.26 -5.87 9.56
CA HIS A 543 11.54 -6.19 8.93
C HIS A 543 11.40 -6.45 7.43
N LEU A 544 10.30 -7.08 7.01
CA LEU A 544 9.93 -7.23 5.60
C LEU A 544 9.73 -5.85 4.94
N PHE A 545 8.95 -4.98 5.57
CA PHE A 545 8.64 -3.65 5.05
C PHE A 545 9.86 -2.72 5.00
N ARG A 546 10.76 -2.83 5.97
CA ARG A 546 12.03 -2.09 5.98
C ARG A 546 13.00 -2.57 4.89
N ALA A 547 12.87 -3.79 4.40
CA ALA A 547 13.73 -4.30 3.34
C ALA A 547 13.41 -3.68 1.97
N ILE A 548 12.19 -3.20 1.76
CA ILE A 548 11.69 -2.71 0.46
C ILE A 548 12.59 -1.61 -0.14
N PRO A 549 12.91 -0.50 0.55
CA PRO A 549 13.73 0.56 -0.06
C PRO A 549 15.13 0.09 -0.50
N MET A 550 15.74 -0.85 0.24
CA MET A 550 17.03 -1.42 -0.16
C MET A 550 16.88 -2.35 -1.37
N LEU A 551 15.84 -3.19 -1.40
CA LEU A 551 15.60 -4.08 -2.53
C LEU A 551 15.28 -3.31 -3.81
N GLU A 552 14.53 -2.22 -3.72
CA GLU A 552 14.28 -1.32 -4.85
C GLU A 552 15.59 -0.72 -5.37
N ARG A 553 16.46 -0.29 -4.45
CA ARG A 553 17.79 0.20 -4.83
C ARG A 553 18.66 -0.91 -5.45
N VAL A 554 18.63 -2.12 -4.91
CA VAL A 554 19.33 -3.27 -5.51
C VAL A 554 18.78 -3.55 -6.91
N ALA A 555 17.48 -3.55 -7.10
CA ALA A 555 16.82 -3.74 -8.39
C ALA A 555 17.19 -2.65 -9.41
N ALA A 556 17.46 -1.42 -8.95
CA ALA A 556 17.87 -0.31 -9.79
C ALA A 556 19.37 -0.31 -10.13
N GLU A 557 20.22 -0.48 -9.11
CA GLU A 557 21.66 -0.23 -9.18
C GLU A 557 22.52 -1.50 -9.31
N GLY A 558 21.93 -2.69 -9.09
CA GLY A 558 22.65 -3.96 -9.09
C GLY A 558 23.36 -4.25 -10.42
N ALA A 559 24.61 -4.68 -10.36
CA ALA A 559 25.40 -4.96 -11.56
C ALA A 559 24.97 -6.25 -12.28
N ASP A 560 24.41 -7.22 -11.55
CA ASP A 560 23.94 -8.50 -12.10
C ASP A 560 22.43 -8.48 -12.33
N ALA A 561 21.98 -8.99 -13.49
CA ALA A 561 20.56 -8.99 -13.84
C ALA A 561 19.73 -9.93 -12.96
N ASN A 562 20.23 -11.11 -12.61
CA ASN A 562 19.48 -12.06 -11.79
C ASN A 562 19.25 -11.52 -10.38
N ILE A 563 20.24 -10.81 -9.83
CA ILE A 563 20.11 -10.14 -8.54
C ILE A 563 19.05 -9.03 -8.62
N ARG A 564 19.07 -8.22 -9.68
CA ARG A 564 18.08 -7.16 -9.89
C ARG A 564 16.66 -7.72 -10.01
N ASP A 565 16.50 -8.77 -10.82
CA ASP A 565 15.21 -9.39 -11.10
C ASP A 565 14.64 -10.03 -9.83
N ALA A 566 15.45 -10.77 -9.06
CA ALA A 566 15.02 -11.36 -7.79
C ALA A 566 14.61 -10.29 -6.76
N ALA A 567 15.37 -9.18 -6.67
CA ALA A 567 15.03 -8.07 -5.78
C ALA A 567 13.72 -7.38 -6.20
N ALA A 568 13.52 -7.14 -7.51
CA ALA A 568 12.30 -6.54 -8.05
C ALA A 568 11.08 -7.43 -7.80
N GLU A 569 11.21 -8.74 -7.98
CA GLU A 569 10.13 -9.70 -7.71
C GLU A 569 9.77 -9.74 -6.22
N ALA A 570 10.76 -9.74 -5.32
CA ALA A 570 10.50 -9.67 -3.89
C ALA A 570 9.77 -8.38 -3.50
N VAL A 571 10.14 -7.22 -4.07
CA VAL A 571 9.43 -5.95 -3.86
C VAL A 571 7.98 -6.05 -4.34
N HIS A 572 7.76 -6.61 -5.53
CA HIS A 572 6.41 -6.78 -6.09
C HIS A 572 5.48 -7.55 -5.14
N TYR A 573 5.91 -8.72 -4.66
CA TYR A 573 5.10 -9.50 -3.72
C TYR A 573 4.93 -8.81 -2.36
N LEU A 574 5.95 -8.11 -1.86
CA LEU A 574 5.84 -7.36 -0.62
C LEU A 574 4.85 -6.20 -0.71
N ARG A 575 4.76 -5.52 -1.86
CA ARG A 575 3.75 -4.49 -2.13
C ARG A 575 2.34 -5.06 -2.18
N LEU A 576 2.15 -6.18 -2.89
CA LEU A 576 0.85 -6.87 -2.91
C LEU A 576 0.43 -7.36 -1.52
N PHE A 577 1.37 -7.84 -0.71
CA PHE A 577 1.12 -8.24 0.67
C PHE A 577 0.71 -7.06 1.55
N ALA A 578 1.39 -5.92 1.44
CA ALA A 578 1.00 -4.71 2.14
C ALA A 578 -0.39 -4.22 1.70
N ARG A 579 -0.68 -4.31 0.39
CA ARG A 579 -2.00 -3.97 -0.16
C ARG A 579 -3.10 -4.86 0.40
N ASP A 580 -2.90 -6.17 0.44
CA ASP A 580 -3.86 -7.10 1.04
C ASP A 580 -4.21 -6.71 2.49
N ILE A 581 -3.19 -6.32 3.27
CA ILE A 581 -3.38 -5.86 4.63
C ILE A 581 -4.28 -4.62 4.65
N VAL A 582 -4.00 -3.60 3.82
CA VAL A 582 -4.81 -2.37 3.78
C VAL A 582 -6.25 -2.69 3.34
N ASP A 583 -6.41 -3.42 2.25
CA ASP A 583 -7.69 -3.66 1.58
C ASP A 583 -8.62 -4.52 2.43
N THR A 584 -8.05 -5.41 3.24
CA THR A 584 -8.83 -6.29 4.10
C THR A 584 -9.14 -5.68 5.46
N GLY A 585 -8.90 -4.38 5.66
CA GLY A 585 -9.20 -3.70 6.92
C GLY A 585 -8.11 -3.89 7.97
N TRP A 586 -6.85 -3.89 7.52
CA TRP A 586 -5.64 -3.99 8.34
C TRP A 586 -5.40 -5.37 8.96
N TYR A 587 -5.85 -6.44 8.30
CA TYR A 587 -5.66 -7.81 8.74
C TYR A 587 -4.60 -8.53 7.92
N ILE A 588 -3.78 -9.34 8.59
CA ILE A 588 -2.83 -10.25 7.93
C ILE A 588 -3.54 -11.58 7.70
N ARG A 589 -4.01 -11.80 6.47
CA ARG A 589 -4.77 -13.01 6.12
C ARG A 589 -3.86 -14.23 5.95
N THR A 590 -4.48 -15.41 5.97
CA THR A 590 -3.84 -16.70 5.74
C THR A 590 -4.77 -17.65 4.98
N LYS A 591 -4.35 -18.90 4.74
CA LYS A 591 -5.19 -19.93 4.11
C LYS A 591 -5.44 -21.13 5.00
N ASP A 592 -6.63 -21.72 4.88
CA ASP A 592 -6.98 -23.00 5.50
C ASP A 592 -6.42 -24.22 4.75
N LEU A 593 -6.75 -25.42 5.23
CA LEU A 593 -6.38 -26.71 4.61
C LEU A 593 -6.88 -26.90 3.17
N ARG A 594 -7.80 -26.05 2.70
CA ARG A 594 -8.39 -26.12 1.36
C ARG A 594 -7.92 -24.96 0.48
N GLY A 595 -7.00 -24.12 0.97
CA GLY A 595 -6.50 -22.96 0.24
C GLY A 595 -7.40 -21.72 0.33
N ASN A 596 -8.48 -21.73 1.13
CA ASN A 596 -9.36 -20.55 1.23
C ASN A 596 -8.72 -19.49 2.11
N ALA A 597 -8.69 -18.24 1.62
CA ALA A 597 -8.24 -17.10 2.40
C ALA A 597 -9.14 -16.82 3.62
N LEU A 598 -8.55 -16.51 4.77
CA LEU A 598 -9.23 -16.18 6.01
C LEU A 598 -8.40 -15.26 6.90
N VAL A 599 -9.07 -14.54 7.81
CA VAL A 599 -8.42 -13.84 8.92
C VAL A 599 -8.23 -14.82 10.08
N PRO A 600 -7.00 -15.03 10.59
CA PRO A 600 -6.76 -15.92 11.72
C PRO A 600 -7.52 -15.49 12.97
N LEU A 601 -8.17 -16.44 13.63
CA LEU A 601 -8.87 -16.24 14.91
C LEU A 601 -8.10 -16.93 16.05
N ASN A 602 -8.20 -16.37 17.26
CA ASN A 602 -7.72 -16.99 18.50
C ASN A 602 -8.74 -18.02 19.05
N ASP A 603 -8.37 -18.72 20.13
CA ASP A 603 -9.21 -19.75 20.76
C ASP A 603 -10.58 -19.24 21.26
N ALA A 604 -10.73 -17.92 21.46
CA ALA A 604 -11.98 -17.28 21.86
C ALA A 604 -12.84 -16.86 20.66
N GLY A 605 -12.39 -17.11 19.42
CA GLY A 605 -13.07 -16.70 18.19
C GLY A 605 -12.94 -15.22 17.85
N ALA A 606 -12.07 -14.48 18.54
CA ALA A 606 -11.72 -13.10 18.18
C ALA A 606 -10.53 -13.11 17.21
N VAL A 607 -10.32 -12.00 16.49
CA VAL A 607 -9.17 -11.87 15.60
C VAL A 607 -7.88 -12.08 16.39
N ASN A 608 -6.92 -12.78 15.78
CA ASN A 608 -5.62 -12.99 16.40
C ASN A 608 -4.83 -11.67 16.36
N ASP A 609 -4.31 -11.20 17.51
CA ASP A 609 -3.47 -9.99 17.60
C ASP A 609 -2.29 -10.03 16.62
N LEU A 610 -1.71 -11.21 16.40
CA LEU A 610 -0.62 -11.39 15.44
C LEU A 610 -1.03 -11.18 13.98
N ALA A 611 -2.34 -11.08 13.72
CA ALA A 611 -2.95 -10.96 12.40
C ALA A 611 -3.75 -9.66 12.22
N SER A 612 -3.53 -8.64 13.06
CA SER A 612 -4.27 -7.39 13.04
C SER A 612 -3.38 -6.19 13.34
N PHE A 613 -3.66 -5.06 12.70
CA PHE A 613 -3.15 -3.73 13.08
C PHE A 613 -4.26 -2.80 13.59
N VAL A 614 -5.42 -3.35 13.95
CA VAL A 614 -6.56 -2.61 14.48
C VAL A 614 -7.10 -3.19 15.80
N GLU A 615 -6.46 -4.23 16.35
CA GLU A 615 -6.90 -4.96 17.54
C GLU A 615 -7.12 -4.02 18.73
N TYR A 616 -6.25 -3.02 18.87
CA TYR A 616 -6.28 -2.10 20.01
C TYR A 616 -6.95 -0.76 19.73
N THR A 617 -7.48 -0.54 18.52
CA THR A 617 -8.08 0.76 18.13
C THR A 617 -9.34 1.12 18.93
N GLY A 618 -10.07 0.11 19.41
CA GLY A 618 -11.22 0.31 20.31
C GLY A 618 -10.83 0.78 21.72
N LEU A 619 -9.57 0.60 22.13
CA LEU A 619 -9.03 1.06 23.42
C LEU A 619 -8.27 2.37 23.29
N VAL A 620 -7.42 2.47 22.26
CA VAL A 620 -6.56 3.61 21.96
C VAL A 620 -6.67 3.86 20.45
N SER A 621 -7.30 4.96 20.04
CA SER A 621 -7.67 5.21 18.64
C SER A 621 -6.47 5.21 17.67
N ASP A 622 -5.30 5.63 18.15
CA ASP A 622 -4.03 5.66 17.42
C ASP A 622 -3.14 4.43 17.69
N ALA A 623 -3.67 3.38 18.33
CA ALA A 623 -2.92 2.14 18.50
C ALA A 623 -2.47 1.58 17.16
N GLU A 624 -1.27 1.00 17.12
CA GLU A 624 -0.78 0.33 15.90
C GLU A 624 -0.82 1.25 14.66
N CYS A 625 -0.62 2.56 14.84
CA CYS A 625 -0.65 3.48 13.72
C CYS A 625 0.53 3.26 12.76
N ALA A 626 1.75 3.12 13.27
CA ALA A 626 2.94 2.90 12.45
C ALA A 626 2.86 1.70 11.48
N PRO A 627 2.37 0.50 11.87
CA PRO A 627 2.18 -0.59 10.92
C PRO A 627 1.11 -0.30 9.85
N ARG A 628 0.01 0.38 10.20
CA ARG A 628 -1.00 0.82 9.22
C ARG A 628 -0.40 1.82 8.23
N LEU A 629 0.31 2.82 8.73
CA LEU A 629 0.98 3.84 7.91
C LEU A 629 2.01 3.22 6.97
N ALA A 630 2.87 2.33 7.47
CA ALA A 630 3.83 1.62 6.63
C ALA A 630 3.13 0.79 5.54
N SER A 631 2.05 0.08 5.87
CA SER A 631 1.28 -0.72 4.90
C SER A 631 0.69 0.17 3.80
N ALA A 632 0.07 1.30 4.16
CA ALA A 632 -0.53 2.25 3.22
C ALA A 632 0.52 2.86 2.27
N LEU A 633 1.65 3.33 2.83
CA LEU A 633 2.75 3.89 2.05
C LEU A 633 3.33 2.88 1.05
N ILE A 634 3.47 1.61 1.45
CA ILE A 634 3.98 0.55 0.57
C ILE A 634 2.95 0.16 -0.50
N ALA A 635 1.67 0.08 -0.14
CA ALA A 635 0.61 -0.37 -1.03
C ALA A 635 0.20 0.66 -2.09
N TYR A 636 0.26 1.95 -1.73
CA TYR A 636 -0.35 3.04 -2.49
C TYR A 636 0.53 4.28 -2.66
N GLY A 637 1.72 4.32 -2.05
CA GLY A 637 2.54 5.54 -2.01
C GLY A 637 1.90 6.69 -1.22
N ASP A 638 0.78 6.43 -0.53
CA ASP A 638 -0.04 7.42 0.17
C ASP A 638 -0.40 6.91 1.57
N PRO A 639 -0.38 7.75 2.62
CA PRO A 639 -0.76 7.35 3.98
C PRO A 639 -2.28 7.15 4.13
N LEU A 640 -3.07 7.44 3.10
CA LEU A 640 -4.53 7.41 3.10
C LEU A 640 -5.08 8.31 4.22
N ASP A 641 -5.90 7.76 5.11
CA ASP A 641 -6.44 8.42 6.30
C ASP A 641 -5.61 8.16 7.57
N VAL A 642 -4.45 7.51 7.45
CA VAL A 642 -3.60 7.14 8.60
C VAL A 642 -2.66 8.28 8.97
N ASP A 643 -3.02 9.02 10.02
CA ASP A 643 -2.16 10.04 10.64
C ASP A 643 -1.60 9.52 11.99
N CYS A 644 -0.27 9.33 12.03
CA CYS A 644 0.42 8.86 13.24
C CYS A 644 1.11 9.98 14.02
N GLY A 645 1.07 11.23 13.54
CA GLY A 645 1.94 12.29 14.02
C GLY A 645 3.40 11.81 14.09
N THR A 646 4.00 11.91 15.27
CA THR A 646 5.39 11.50 15.51
C THR A 646 5.57 9.97 15.63
N ALA A 647 4.51 9.16 15.62
CA ALA A 647 4.56 7.71 15.87
C ALA A 647 5.35 7.33 17.16
N PHE A 648 5.34 8.22 18.15
CA PHE A 648 5.92 8.04 19.47
C PHE A 648 5.06 8.72 20.53
N GLY A 649 5.08 8.20 21.76
CA GLY A 649 4.40 8.81 22.91
C GLY A 649 2.91 8.47 23.05
N SER A 650 2.36 7.59 22.21
CA SER A 650 0.98 7.13 22.34
C SER A 650 0.76 6.27 23.61
N LEU A 651 -0.47 6.25 24.11
CA LEU A 651 -0.84 5.38 25.24
C LEU A 651 -0.66 3.90 24.87
N TYR A 652 -0.85 3.54 23.61
CA TYR A 652 -0.66 2.19 23.12
C TYR A 652 0.79 1.72 23.32
N GLU A 653 1.78 2.56 23.00
CA GLU A 653 3.18 2.18 23.18
C GLU A 653 3.51 1.86 24.64
N LEU A 654 2.96 2.66 25.57
CA LEU A 654 3.11 2.41 27.00
C LEU A 654 2.46 1.06 27.39
N VAL A 655 1.22 0.82 26.98
CA VAL A 655 0.45 -0.39 27.31
C VAL A 655 1.09 -1.64 26.71
N ALA A 656 1.45 -1.60 25.42
CA ALA A 656 2.08 -2.71 24.72
C ALA A 656 3.44 -3.06 25.33
N SER A 657 4.23 -2.06 25.71
CA SER A 657 5.56 -2.28 26.32
C SER A 657 5.49 -2.81 27.76
N PHE A 658 4.40 -2.54 28.49
CA PHE A 658 4.18 -3.15 29.81
C PHE A 658 3.90 -4.65 29.75
N GLY A 659 3.23 -5.11 28.69
CA GLY A 659 2.85 -6.52 28.54
C GLY A 659 4.07 -7.43 28.43
N HIS A 660 4.97 -7.14 27.50
CA HIS A 660 6.21 -7.89 27.31
C HIS A 660 7.31 -7.03 26.64
N TYR A 661 8.57 -7.28 27.03
CA TYR A 661 9.74 -6.55 26.54
C TYR A 661 9.91 -6.60 25.00
N PHE A 662 9.63 -7.74 24.37
CA PHE A 662 9.85 -7.91 22.93
C PHE A 662 8.96 -7.01 22.04
N ASN A 663 7.85 -6.48 22.57
CA ASN A 663 6.97 -5.55 21.85
C ASN A 663 7.69 -4.26 21.44
N TYR A 664 8.78 -3.89 22.15
CA TYR A 664 9.62 -2.77 21.74
C TYR A 664 10.21 -2.93 20.35
N ALA A 665 10.66 -4.14 20.01
CA ALA A 665 11.22 -4.38 18.68
C ALA A 665 10.15 -4.08 17.63
N ILE A 666 8.96 -4.66 17.76
CA ILE A 666 7.86 -4.49 16.80
C ILE A 666 7.54 -3.00 16.60
N ILE A 667 7.30 -2.25 17.68
CA ILE A 667 6.93 -0.82 17.62
C ILE A 667 8.06 0.01 16.99
N ARG A 668 9.30 -0.20 17.44
CA ARG A 668 10.46 0.55 16.96
C ARG A 668 10.74 0.31 15.48
N TYR A 669 10.67 -0.96 15.04
CA TYR A 669 10.94 -1.30 13.65
C TYR A 669 9.80 -0.90 12.72
N PHE A 670 8.53 -0.90 13.16
CA PHE A 670 7.44 -0.33 12.36
C PHE A 670 7.56 1.19 12.22
N HIS A 671 8.01 1.89 13.26
CA HIS A 671 8.31 3.31 13.14
C HIS A 671 9.37 3.55 12.05
N VAL A 672 10.49 2.82 12.08
CA VAL A 672 11.53 2.93 11.05
C VAL A 672 10.98 2.54 9.67
N ALA A 673 10.22 1.46 9.56
CA ALA A 673 9.63 1.04 8.29
C ALA A 673 8.68 2.10 7.71
N ALA A 674 7.85 2.74 8.55
CA ALA A 674 6.98 3.84 8.12
C ALA A 674 7.81 5.03 7.64
N LEU A 675 8.85 5.43 8.38
CA LEU A 675 9.74 6.52 7.98
C LEU A 675 10.46 6.24 6.66
N THR A 676 11.08 5.06 6.52
CA THR A 676 11.86 4.74 5.32
C THR A 676 10.96 4.61 4.09
N ASN A 677 9.74 4.07 4.24
CA ASN A 677 8.79 4.01 3.13
C ASN A 677 8.08 5.34 2.87
N ALA A 678 7.97 6.25 3.86
CA ALA A 678 7.51 7.62 3.62
C ALA A 678 8.52 8.40 2.79
N LEU A 679 9.82 8.28 3.14
CA LEU A 679 10.90 8.80 2.32
C LEU A 679 10.83 8.19 0.91
N GLU A 680 10.67 6.87 0.80
CA GLU A 680 10.55 6.18 -0.50
C GLU A 680 9.31 6.60 -1.30
N ALA A 681 8.19 6.92 -0.65
CA ALA A 681 7.01 7.43 -1.34
C ALA A 681 7.09 8.94 -1.68
N GLY A 682 8.19 9.63 -1.34
CA GLY A 682 8.30 11.09 -1.52
C GLY A 682 7.35 11.89 -0.61
N ARG A 683 6.96 11.30 0.53
CA ARG A 683 6.08 11.89 1.54
C ARG A 683 6.90 12.60 2.59
N ASP A 684 7.60 13.65 2.15
CA ASP A 684 8.56 14.41 2.95
C ASP A 684 7.94 15.00 4.23
N ASP A 685 6.66 15.41 4.17
CA ASP A 685 5.90 15.94 5.31
C ASP A 685 5.64 14.89 6.39
N VAL A 686 5.28 13.67 5.97
CA VAL A 686 5.10 12.52 6.86
C VAL A 686 6.46 12.09 7.42
N ALA A 687 7.48 12.01 6.55
CA ALA A 687 8.82 11.59 6.94
C ALA A 687 9.49 12.55 7.92
N GLU A 688 9.33 13.87 7.76
CA GLU A 688 9.85 14.88 8.69
C GLU A 688 9.26 14.69 10.10
N THR A 689 7.94 14.51 10.18
CA THR A 689 7.23 14.30 11.45
C THR A 689 7.64 12.98 12.13
N LEU A 690 7.79 11.90 11.35
CA LEU A 690 8.29 10.62 11.86
C LEU A 690 9.74 10.73 12.32
N MET A 691 10.60 11.48 11.62
CA MET A 691 12.00 11.70 12.03
C MET A 691 12.10 12.41 13.37
N GLU A 692 11.23 13.40 13.64
CA GLU A 692 11.14 14.05 14.96
C GLU A 692 10.83 13.02 16.06
N GLY A 693 9.81 12.19 15.84
CA GLY A 693 9.45 11.13 16.79
C GLY A 693 10.52 10.06 16.96
N LEU A 694 11.28 9.74 15.91
CA LEU A 694 12.38 8.81 15.96
C LEU A 694 13.50 9.36 16.86
N ALA A 695 13.77 10.66 16.80
CA ALA A 695 14.73 11.33 17.68
C ALA A 695 14.25 11.35 19.14
N GLU A 696 12.99 11.68 19.39
CA GLU A 696 12.40 11.64 20.74
C GLU A 696 12.46 10.23 21.35
N ARG A 697 12.21 9.21 20.52
CA ARG A 697 12.31 7.79 20.89
C ARG A 697 13.76 7.42 21.26
N ALA A 698 14.74 7.87 20.49
CA ALA A 698 16.16 7.66 20.80
C ALA A 698 16.54 8.33 22.13
N ASP A 699 16.15 9.58 22.34
CA ASP A 699 16.37 10.31 23.61
C ASP A 699 15.71 9.60 24.80
N TYR A 700 14.48 9.10 24.63
CA TYR A 700 13.77 8.36 25.69
C TYR A 700 14.51 7.08 26.09
N ILE A 701 15.01 6.31 25.11
CA ILE A 701 15.82 5.10 25.36
C ILE A 701 17.08 5.44 26.17
N MET A 702 17.75 6.54 25.80
CA MET A 702 18.98 6.98 26.46
C MET A 702 18.76 7.65 27.83
N SER A 703 17.54 8.11 28.12
CA SER A 703 17.23 8.81 29.38
C SER A 703 17.38 7.99 30.66
N GLY A 704 17.48 6.65 30.55
CA GLY A 704 17.44 5.72 31.68
C GLY A 704 16.06 5.54 32.32
N ASN A 705 15.04 6.27 31.86
CA ASN A 705 13.64 6.12 32.32
C ASN A 705 12.83 5.17 31.43
N ALA A 706 13.44 4.60 30.40
CA ALA A 706 12.79 3.60 29.57
C ALA A 706 12.42 2.37 30.40
N ILE A 707 11.23 1.81 30.15
CA ILE A 707 10.76 0.61 30.84
C ILE A 707 11.65 -0.57 30.41
N HIS A 708 11.88 -1.51 31.33
CA HIS A 708 12.72 -2.69 31.15
C HIS A 708 14.22 -2.38 30.92
N THR A 709 14.71 -1.22 31.35
CA THR A 709 16.16 -0.90 31.34
C THR A 709 17.01 -1.86 32.19
N ASP A 710 16.38 -2.63 33.07
CA ASP A 710 16.95 -3.70 33.87
C ASP A 710 16.99 -5.07 33.15
N ASP A 711 16.31 -5.23 32.01
CA ASP A 711 16.41 -6.45 31.20
C ASP A 711 17.79 -6.54 30.53
N PRO A 712 18.49 -7.69 30.61
CA PRO A 712 19.83 -7.84 30.03
C PRO A 712 19.87 -7.67 28.50
N SER A 713 18.74 -7.79 27.82
CA SER A 713 18.61 -7.64 26.36
C SER A 713 18.38 -6.18 25.94
N PHE A 714 17.98 -5.30 26.87
CA PHE A 714 17.62 -3.90 26.59
C PHE A 714 18.70 -3.13 25.85
N TRP A 715 19.93 -3.12 26.38
CA TRP A 715 21.02 -2.31 25.84
C TRP A 715 21.58 -2.83 24.50
N PRO A 716 21.74 -4.15 24.30
CA PRO A 716 22.01 -4.71 22.98
C PRO A 716 20.95 -4.34 21.92
N ASP A 717 19.67 -4.49 22.23
CA ASP A 717 18.59 -4.14 21.30
C ASP A 717 18.50 -2.63 21.06
N ALA A 718 18.78 -1.80 22.08
CA ALA A 718 18.89 -0.35 21.93
C ALA A 718 20.01 0.03 20.97
N ALA A 719 21.19 -0.59 21.08
CA ALA A 719 22.30 -0.37 20.15
C ALA A 719 21.96 -0.79 18.71
N ALA A 720 21.28 -1.94 18.55
CA ALA A 720 20.80 -2.39 17.23
C ALA A 720 19.78 -1.41 16.63
N PHE A 721 18.81 -0.96 17.44
CA PHE A 721 17.82 0.04 17.03
C PHE A 721 18.47 1.38 16.65
N LEU A 722 19.40 1.90 17.43
CA LEU A 722 20.11 3.16 17.11
C LEU A 722 20.88 3.03 15.79
N SER A 723 21.48 1.87 15.53
CA SER A 723 22.16 1.60 14.27
C SER A 723 21.18 1.67 13.08
N ILE A 724 19.98 1.11 13.24
CA ILE A 724 18.94 1.14 12.19
C ILE A 724 18.27 2.51 12.06
N ALA A 725 18.09 3.24 13.16
CA ALA A 725 17.58 4.61 13.11
C ALA A 725 18.54 5.51 12.32
N ALA A 726 19.85 5.29 12.47
CA ALA A 726 20.87 5.98 11.69
C ALA A 726 20.83 5.64 10.19
N THR A 727 20.36 4.45 9.80
CA THR A 727 20.20 4.11 8.36
C THR A 727 19.04 4.86 7.72
N ALA A 728 18.05 5.29 8.52
CA ALA A 728 16.95 6.14 8.07
C ALA A 728 17.27 7.65 8.07
N GLY A 729 18.50 8.04 8.40
CA GLY A 729 18.96 9.43 8.42
C GLY A 729 19.04 10.08 9.79
N LEU A 730 18.76 9.37 10.89
CA LEU A 730 18.86 9.95 12.24
C LEU A 730 20.33 10.22 12.63
N PRO A 731 20.72 11.48 12.89
CA PRO A 731 22.06 11.78 13.41
C PRO A 731 22.17 11.30 14.87
N LEU A 732 23.00 10.28 15.11
CA LEU A 732 23.26 9.78 16.46
C LEU A 732 24.15 10.74 17.26
N THR A 733 23.81 10.93 18.53
CA THR A 733 24.66 11.63 19.51
C THR A 733 25.93 10.84 19.81
N SER A 734 26.94 11.52 20.32
CA SER A 734 28.21 10.92 20.75
C SER A 734 28.03 9.84 21.82
N GLU A 735 27.05 9.98 22.70
CA GLU A 735 26.70 8.97 23.71
C GLU A 735 26.08 7.71 23.07
N GLU A 736 25.14 7.89 22.15
CA GLU A 736 24.52 6.80 21.37
C GLU A 736 25.56 6.06 20.52
N GLN A 737 26.46 6.78 19.85
CA GLN A 737 27.56 6.20 19.09
C GLN A 737 28.47 5.34 19.98
N ARG A 738 28.78 5.81 21.20
CA ARG A 738 29.59 5.03 22.16
C ARG A 738 28.87 3.78 22.63
N LEU A 739 27.55 3.83 22.84
CA LEU A 739 26.75 2.65 23.14
C LEU A 739 26.81 1.63 22.00
N VAL A 740 26.67 2.08 20.74
CA VAL A 740 26.79 1.20 19.56
C VAL A 740 28.18 0.56 19.51
N VAL A 741 29.26 1.34 19.65
CA VAL A 741 30.63 0.82 19.64
C VAL A 741 30.86 -0.21 20.75
N ASP A 742 30.40 0.06 21.97
CA ASP A 742 30.54 -0.85 23.12
C ASP A 742 29.81 -2.18 22.87
N ARG A 743 28.53 -2.12 22.51
CA ARG A 743 27.68 -3.32 22.38
C ARG A 743 28.04 -4.18 21.17
N TYR A 744 28.38 -3.57 20.03
CA TYR A 744 28.83 -4.32 18.86
C TYR A 744 30.23 -4.90 19.08
N SER A 745 31.13 -4.20 19.77
CA SER A 745 32.45 -4.74 20.11
C SER A 745 32.34 -5.96 21.04
N ALA A 746 31.46 -5.90 22.04
CA ALA A 746 31.20 -7.02 22.94
C ALA A 746 30.57 -8.21 22.22
N ALA A 747 29.67 -7.95 21.27
CA ALA A 747 29.08 -9.00 20.44
C ALA A 747 30.13 -9.70 19.56
N VAL A 748 31.05 -8.97 18.95
CA VAL A 748 32.17 -9.58 18.21
C VAL A 748 33.04 -10.44 19.12
N ASP A 749 33.38 -9.98 20.32
CA ASP A 749 34.19 -10.79 21.26
C ASP A 749 33.47 -12.09 21.66
N HIS A 750 32.14 -12.03 21.79
CA HIS A 750 31.31 -13.20 22.09
C HIS A 750 31.27 -14.19 20.92
N TYR A 751 30.98 -13.74 19.70
CA TYR A 751 30.81 -14.62 18.54
C TYR A 751 32.13 -15.13 17.95
N ALA A 752 33.24 -14.39 18.10
CA ALA A 752 34.56 -14.84 17.68
C ALA A 752 35.02 -16.11 18.42
N ALA A 753 34.45 -16.39 19.60
CA ALA A 753 34.76 -17.59 20.38
C ALA A 753 33.93 -18.82 19.96
N TRP A 754 32.94 -18.68 19.07
CA TRP A 754 32.09 -19.80 18.67
C TRP A 754 32.86 -20.77 17.73
N PRO A 755 32.88 -22.08 18.00
CA PRO A 755 33.76 -23.01 17.28
C PRO A 755 33.17 -23.56 15.96
N ASN A 756 31.89 -23.35 15.69
CA ASN A 756 31.16 -24.05 14.62
C ASN A 756 31.03 -23.24 13.33
N TRP A 757 31.98 -22.34 13.04
CA TRP A 757 31.95 -21.53 11.81
C TRP A 757 32.19 -22.34 10.53
N ASP A 758 32.94 -23.43 10.56
CA ASP A 758 33.11 -24.31 9.39
C ASP A 758 32.91 -25.79 9.75
N PRO A 759 31.66 -26.27 9.84
CA PRO A 759 31.38 -27.67 10.13
C PRO A 759 31.80 -28.62 8.99
N TRP A 760 32.17 -28.13 7.81
CA TRP A 760 32.65 -28.97 6.71
C TRP A 760 34.15 -29.27 6.80
N ASP A 761 34.93 -28.56 7.62
CA ASP A 761 36.33 -28.88 7.86
C ASP A 761 36.50 -30.36 8.25
N PRO A 762 37.36 -31.16 7.57
CA PRO A 762 37.59 -32.56 7.90
C PRO A 762 37.96 -32.84 9.38
N ALA A 763 38.54 -31.86 10.08
CA ALA A 763 38.86 -31.90 11.50
C ALA A 763 37.67 -31.59 12.42
N PHE A 764 36.55 -31.09 11.88
CA PHE A 764 35.35 -30.79 12.65
C PHE A 764 34.75 -32.07 13.26
N PRO A 765 34.34 -32.06 14.54
CA PRO A 765 33.78 -33.24 15.20
C PRO A 765 32.53 -33.80 14.49
N GLN A 766 32.41 -35.12 14.50
CA GLN A 766 31.21 -35.82 14.02
C GLN A 766 30.07 -35.69 15.04
N GLY A 767 28.83 -35.77 14.58
CA GLY A 767 27.62 -35.69 15.42
C GLY A 767 26.94 -34.33 15.43
N SER A 768 26.04 -34.11 16.39
CA SER A 768 25.20 -32.91 16.47
C SER A 768 25.96 -31.70 17.01
N PHE A 769 25.64 -30.51 16.49
CA PHE A 769 26.19 -29.23 16.92
C PHE A 769 25.14 -28.12 16.80
N GLU A 770 25.41 -26.97 17.42
CA GLU A 770 24.54 -25.80 17.32
C GLU A 770 24.56 -25.23 15.89
N TYR A 771 23.39 -25.02 15.29
CA TYR A 771 23.27 -24.47 13.93
C TYR A 771 23.80 -23.03 13.81
N LYS A 772 23.64 -22.22 14.86
CA LYS A 772 24.11 -20.84 14.94
C LYS A 772 24.44 -20.47 16.39
N PRO A 773 25.31 -19.48 16.64
CA PRO A 773 25.63 -19.09 18.00
C PRO A 773 24.42 -18.46 18.70
N SER A 774 24.28 -18.74 19.99
CA SER A 774 23.34 -18.05 20.87
C SER A 774 23.78 -16.60 21.10
N SER A 775 22.83 -15.66 21.16
CA SER A 775 23.09 -14.30 21.62
C SER A 775 23.30 -14.23 23.15
N ASN A 776 22.95 -15.28 23.89
CA ASN A 776 23.14 -15.35 25.34
C ASN A 776 24.56 -15.85 25.62
N GLY A 777 25.42 -14.98 26.15
CA GLY A 777 26.81 -15.27 26.49
C GLY A 777 27.10 -15.24 27.99
N ALA A 778 28.34 -15.57 28.35
CA ALA A 778 28.81 -15.56 29.74
C ALA A 778 28.79 -14.16 30.40
N LEU A 779 28.75 -13.11 29.59
CA LEU A 779 28.72 -11.70 30.01
C LEU A 779 27.33 -11.05 29.86
N GLY A 780 26.29 -11.82 29.51
CA GLY A 780 24.93 -11.33 29.24
C GLY A 780 24.52 -11.48 27.77
N THR A 781 23.42 -10.84 27.39
CA THR A 781 22.91 -10.85 26.01
C THR A 781 23.79 -9.97 25.11
N ALA A 782 24.23 -10.49 23.98
CA ALA A 782 24.95 -9.76 22.94
C ALA A 782 23.98 -9.20 21.87
N VAL A 783 24.43 -8.21 21.09
CA VAL A 783 23.76 -7.82 19.85
C VAL A 783 23.60 -9.06 18.99
N ARG A 784 22.42 -9.29 18.41
CA ARG A 784 22.15 -10.53 17.66
C ARG A 784 23.02 -10.60 16.41
N LEU A 785 23.40 -11.81 16.02
CA LEU A 785 24.25 -12.05 14.84
C LEU A 785 23.65 -11.42 13.57
N ASP A 786 22.33 -11.54 13.38
CA ASP A 786 21.57 -10.96 12.26
C ASP A 786 21.38 -9.44 12.32
N GLU A 787 21.95 -8.76 13.32
CA GLU A 787 21.90 -7.31 13.48
C GLU A 787 23.31 -6.69 13.46
N LEU A 788 24.37 -7.50 13.51
CA LEU A 788 25.74 -7.00 13.45
C LEU A 788 26.04 -6.28 12.14
N SER A 789 25.40 -6.70 11.05
CA SER A 789 25.62 -6.20 9.71
C SER A 789 24.84 -4.93 9.37
N TYR A 790 23.99 -4.41 10.27
CA TYR A 790 23.35 -3.09 10.13
C TYR A 790 24.34 -1.94 9.91
N LEU A 791 25.60 -2.11 10.35
CA LEU A 791 26.68 -1.15 10.07
C LEU A 791 26.99 -1.03 8.57
N MET A 792 26.83 -2.11 7.78
CA MET A 792 26.95 -2.04 6.32
C MET A 792 25.80 -1.25 5.70
N GLU A 793 24.59 -1.49 6.18
CA GLU A 793 23.42 -0.73 5.77
C GLU A 793 23.59 0.76 6.07
N TYR A 794 24.11 1.13 7.24
CA TYR A 794 24.46 2.52 7.54
C TYR A 794 25.47 3.11 6.56
N CYS A 795 26.50 2.35 6.17
CA CYS A 795 27.52 2.83 5.23
C CYS A 795 26.99 3.10 3.82
N ASN A 796 25.95 2.38 3.40
CA ASN A 796 25.42 2.47 2.05
C ASN A 796 23.89 2.43 2.02
N THR A 797 23.25 3.20 2.90
CA THR A 797 21.80 3.32 2.94
C THR A 797 21.26 4.04 1.69
N PRO A 798 20.08 3.66 1.17
CA PRO A 798 19.36 4.43 0.16
C PRO A 798 18.94 5.84 0.63
N LEU A 799 18.96 6.12 1.94
CA LEU A 799 18.23 7.23 2.57
C LEU A 799 19.09 8.13 3.46
N ARG A 800 20.34 8.39 3.07
CA ARG A 800 21.29 9.14 3.92
C ARG A 800 20.89 10.60 4.13
#